data_AF-A0A6A4Y612-F1
#
_entry.id   AF-A0A6A4Y612-F1
#
_cell.length_a   1.000
_cell.length_b   1.000
_cell.length_c   1.000
_cell.angle_alpha   90.00
_cell.angle_beta   90.00
_cell.angle_gamma   90.00
#
_symmetry.space_group_name_H-M   'P 1'
#
loop_
_entity.id
_entity.type
_entity.pdbx_description
1 polymer ?
#
loop_
_entity_poly.entity_id
_entity_poly.type
_entity_poly.pdbx_seq_one_letter_code
_entity_poly.pdbx_strand_id
1 'polypeptide(L)'
;IDRLNAAVWTKENSLHLTDGPIYAVTLFELPNGDQYLHITIHHTLVDFVSYRILFDDLQLLLSGAKLGSKTMSFKEWSERQSAQALLWDPALWTEYMTTDALPPAEKCSYSKIKARGSLNATLTEKLDQANVVYGTNVQELALGALTCALGQLRQNVEGYQLPLMLEGHGREPWDLSTDVSNTIGWFTTLYPIVFTATSNIGDLLRQVKQKIRAVPHNGLSYGAIKYLTPATDATVAIKAHRQHNLSFNYAGRFQEMNAQSGLFETVQAVADVIGPEEVNDFIENIYLHHEGSSLVLDLSVAEWLFSKQDLERWIDLWVVWMEKIVDHCLDPNTIGGRTLSDVPLLRSASVVANVEAELLSTLDMRPLDVEDIYPVTPLQAGMLSAMIQDSSEYVLHATMDIRGDLEFSQLQSCWVQLAEQESLLRTVFVSTPEGIFQAVVVTDRSEWTLLNDIWPNEEVESRTKLFFQEDRRRGFSFSDTSFHRFTGIRISDGGLRVIWTTHHAVMDGWSETLLVDRLRCLCNGTSPPRSRASFQRYISWLSDQPVDLCETFWTSSLENIDQAIPLSLPAPLVFPTGKQRYQVSKHIIQLPQLASVCKNLHTTPSSIFHAAWALVLHQYTRSNMVLFGSVVSGRDINLEGVESIVGVLINTVPILASVLPTASVRELILSVHGNIVELPQYSHASLVDIKRWTSQHTWLFDSILGFGNYSSCEDDLQSSSNFSIEFQEAEEFMDSNIGISIYPFEDKYRIEISHKAQEIDSTIMSYLGERYLKIISKLGNIEYTDVAIESLDEPYESEQYLRTASSKGIDLSLPFELLHHAYESQVDKNPNIRAIEYEDEWLSYGELNAQANNLAFELANMGVCVGSRVAVVIERCLEFPIGLLAALKVGAAIMTLDATFPPKRLEHMLLDANAHVVLTMDKYRATIETMDMNIQVLYFKANALGDGKDVLFKPHAHNIATRDDEAFIVYTSGSTGKPKGVPVLHRGAVNVMMNMTMPGIRPGARAMQFMAIGFDGCQWEMWCTLSFGATLVLRSSNVFDTISKVEILIDDSNRVGAAWQSRPVSEPEIYSSCW
;
A
#
# COMPACT_ATOMS: atom_id res chain seq x y z
N ILE A 1 -24.03 56.93 50.38
CA ILE A 1 -24.57 56.04 49.34
C ILE A 1 -25.47 56.84 48.40
N ASP A 2 -26.59 57.42 48.83
CA ASP A 2 -27.49 58.19 47.93
C ASP A 2 -26.79 59.32 47.15
N ARG A 3 -25.88 60.07 47.78
CA ARG A 3 -25.07 61.11 47.09
C ARG A 3 -24.09 60.53 46.07
N LEU A 4 -23.55 59.35 46.35
CA LEU A 4 -22.65 58.63 45.44
C LEU A 4 -23.44 58.11 44.24
N ASN A 5 -24.60 57.48 44.48
CA ASN A 5 -25.51 57.01 43.43
C ASN A 5 -25.99 58.16 42.53
N ALA A 6 -26.36 59.31 43.11
CA ALA A 6 -26.74 60.49 42.33
C ALA A 6 -25.60 61.05 41.48
N ALA A 7 -24.35 61.00 41.98
CA ALA A 7 -23.17 61.46 41.24
C ALA A 7 -22.77 60.50 40.11
N VAL A 8 -22.84 59.19 40.36
CA VAL A 8 -22.68 58.11 39.36
C VAL A 8 -23.73 58.29 38.26
N TRP A 9 -25.00 58.38 38.63
CA TRP A 9 -26.13 58.58 37.71
C TRP A 9 -25.98 59.83 36.84
N THR A 10 -25.56 60.95 37.44
CA THR A 10 -25.31 62.20 36.70
C THR A 10 -24.21 61.99 35.66
N LYS A 11 -23.20 61.17 35.97
CA LYS A 11 -22.11 60.90 35.04
C LYS A 11 -22.50 59.94 33.93
N GLU A 12 -23.26 58.90 34.23
CA GLU A 12 -23.83 57.98 33.22
C GLU A 12 -24.71 58.74 32.22
N ASN A 13 -25.58 59.63 32.69
CA ASN A 13 -26.41 60.49 31.83
C ASN A 13 -25.62 61.56 31.06
N SER A 14 -24.33 61.74 31.34
CA SER A 14 -23.49 62.65 30.57
C SER A 14 -22.94 62.02 29.29
N LEU A 15 -23.13 60.72 29.08
CA LEU A 15 -22.67 60.03 27.89
C LEU A 15 -23.55 60.39 26.67
N HIS A 16 -22.91 60.77 25.56
CA HIS A 16 -23.61 61.09 24.31
C HIS A 16 -22.86 60.51 23.11
N LEU A 17 -23.51 59.62 22.33
CA LEU A 17 -22.89 58.91 21.21
C LEU A 17 -22.35 59.83 20.10
N THR A 18 -23.05 60.92 19.81
CA THR A 18 -22.70 61.82 18.69
C THR A 18 -21.78 62.97 19.12
N ASP A 19 -22.02 63.52 20.31
CA ASP A 19 -21.41 64.78 20.77
C ASP A 19 -20.34 64.56 21.84
N GLY A 20 -20.24 63.33 22.35
CA GLY A 20 -19.34 62.95 23.41
C GLY A 20 -19.69 63.59 24.78
N PRO A 21 -19.02 63.14 25.84
CA PRO A 21 -18.10 62.02 25.87
C PRO A 21 -18.83 60.67 25.71
N ILE A 22 -18.19 59.68 25.08
CA ILE A 22 -18.73 58.33 24.89
C ILE A 22 -18.28 57.34 26.00
N TYR A 23 -17.36 57.80 26.85
CA TYR A 23 -16.96 57.16 28.09
C TYR A 23 -16.55 58.22 29.11
N ALA A 24 -16.62 57.89 30.39
CA ALA A 24 -16.22 58.75 31.47
C ALA A 24 -15.60 57.96 32.63
N VAL A 25 -14.56 58.55 33.22
CA VAL A 25 -13.90 58.03 34.42
C VAL A 25 -14.04 59.08 35.52
N THR A 26 -14.47 58.65 36.70
CA THR A 26 -14.63 59.50 37.88
C THR A 26 -13.99 58.83 39.08
N LEU A 27 -13.10 59.54 39.78
CA LEU A 27 -12.53 59.09 41.05
C LEU A 27 -13.28 59.78 42.20
N PHE A 28 -13.81 59.00 43.13
CA PHE A 28 -14.41 59.48 44.36
C PHE A 28 -13.49 59.21 45.54
N GLU A 29 -13.16 60.24 46.29
CA GLU A 29 -12.44 60.11 47.56
C GLU A 29 -13.46 60.12 48.71
N LEU A 30 -13.46 59.06 49.51
CA LEU A 30 -14.35 58.93 50.65
C LEU A 30 -13.73 59.57 51.90
N PRO A 31 -14.54 60.03 52.86
CA PRO A 31 -14.04 60.64 54.09
C PRO A 31 -13.15 59.73 54.95
N ASN A 32 -13.24 58.41 54.78
CA ASN A 32 -12.41 57.42 55.46
C ASN A 32 -11.05 57.18 54.77
N GLY A 33 -10.78 57.84 53.65
CA GLY A 33 -9.55 57.70 52.88
C GLY A 33 -9.62 56.66 51.75
N ASP A 34 -10.73 55.91 51.64
CA ASP A 34 -10.94 54.97 50.54
C ASP A 34 -11.20 55.72 49.23
N GLN A 35 -10.76 55.14 48.12
CA GLN A 35 -10.97 55.68 46.78
C GLN A 35 -11.86 54.75 45.96
N TYR A 36 -12.94 55.27 45.38
CA TYR A 36 -13.78 54.54 44.44
C TYR A 36 -13.55 55.05 43.02
N LEU A 37 -13.09 54.16 42.14
CA LEU A 37 -12.95 54.43 40.72
C LEU A 37 -14.23 53.99 39.99
N HIS A 38 -14.95 54.95 39.40
CA HIS A 38 -16.12 54.70 38.57
C HIS A 38 -15.77 54.91 37.10
N ILE A 39 -16.02 53.89 36.28
CA ILE A 39 -15.84 53.94 34.83
C ILE A 39 -17.19 53.62 34.19
N THR A 40 -17.73 54.57 33.43
CA THR A 40 -18.94 54.37 32.62
C THR A 40 -18.58 54.53 31.15
N ILE A 41 -19.00 53.58 30.33
CA ILE A 41 -18.67 53.51 28.91
C ILE A 41 -19.96 53.17 28.17
N HIS A 42 -20.22 53.83 27.05
CA HIS A 42 -21.37 53.49 26.23
C HIS A 42 -21.20 52.06 25.69
N HIS A 43 -22.23 51.22 25.86
CA HIS A 43 -22.16 49.77 25.58
C HIS A 43 -21.77 49.43 24.12
N THR A 44 -22.02 50.33 23.17
CA THR A 44 -21.58 50.17 21.76
C THR A 44 -20.06 50.08 21.58
N LEU A 45 -19.27 50.43 22.60
CA LEU A 45 -17.81 50.43 22.54
C LEU A 45 -17.17 49.24 23.24
N VAL A 46 -17.89 48.59 24.16
CA VAL A 46 -17.32 47.61 25.08
C VAL A 46 -18.31 46.49 25.37
N ASP A 47 -17.81 45.26 25.28
CA ASP A 47 -18.42 44.10 25.94
C ASP A 47 -17.90 43.94 27.38
N PHE A 48 -18.42 42.95 28.09
CA PHE A 48 -17.98 42.65 29.46
C PHE A 48 -16.49 42.26 29.53
N VAL A 49 -15.97 41.57 28.52
CA VAL A 49 -14.54 41.17 28.44
C VAL A 49 -13.63 42.40 28.28
N SER A 50 -14.08 43.45 27.60
CA SER A 50 -13.35 44.70 27.43
C SER A 50 -13.07 45.39 28.76
N TYR A 51 -13.99 45.30 29.73
CA TYR A 51 -13.75 45.83 31.07
C TYR A 51 -12.57 45.12 31.75
N ARG A 52 -12.48 43.80 31.65
CA ARG A 52 -11.35 43.03 32.21
C ARG A 52 -10.02 43.50 31.61
N ILE A 53 -9.94 43.57 30.27
CA ILE A 53 -8.73 44.03 29.57
C ILE A 53 -8.34 45.44 30.03
N LEU A 54 -9.31 46.35 30.14
CA LEU A 54 -9.09 47.71 30.62
C LEU A 54 -8.55 47.77 32.05
N PHE A 55 -9.11 46.97 32.96
CA PHE A 55 -8.68 46.95 34.35
C PHE A 55 -7.30 46.29 34.53
N ASP A 56 -7.03 45.21 33.81
CA ASP A 56 -5.72 44.53 33.81
C ASP A 56 -4.62 45.47 33.29
N ASP A 57 -4.87 46.14 32.16
CA ASP A 57 -3.94 47.13 31.59
C ASP A 57 -3.73 48.32 32.53
N LEU A 58 -4.81 48.82 33.16
CA LEU A 58 -4.72 49.91 34.12
C LEU A 58 -3.89 49.50 35.35
N GLN A 59 -4.09 48.29 35.85
CA GLN A 59 -3.33 47.74 36.97
C GLN A 59 -1.84 47.56 36.62
N LEU A 60 -1.52 47.09 35.42
CA LEU A 60 -0.14 47.01 34.91
C LEU A 60 0.52 48.39 34.84
N LEU A 61 -0.20 49.39 34.33
CA LEU A 61 0.30 50.77 34.26
C LEU A 61 0.53 51.37 35.65
N LEU A 62 -0.39 51.16 36.59
CA LEU A 62 -0.28 51.68 37.97
C LEU A 62 0.84 51.00 38.76
N SER A 63 1.17 49.74 38.43
CA SER A 63 2.31 49.01 39.02
C SER A 63 3.65 49.30 38.33
N GLY A 64 3.67 50.14 37.30
CA GLY A 64 4.88 50.51 36.55
C GLY A 64 5.36 49.46 35.55
N ALA A 65 4.53 48.47 35.23
CA ALA A 65 4.80 47.47 34.21
C ALA A 65 4.53 48.03 32.79
N LYS A 66 5.06 47.35 31.77
CA LYS A 66 4.77 47.66 30.36
C LYS A 66 3.56 46.87 29.90
N LEU A 67 2.73 47.49 29.06
CA LEU A 67 1.63 46.82 28.37
C LEU A 67 2.17 45.77 27.38
N GLY A 68 1.36 44.76 27.10
CA GLY A 68 1.64 43.73 26.11
C GLY A 68 1.71 44.26 24.67
N SER A 69 2.04 43.37 23.75
CA SER A 69 2.00 43.67 22.30
C SER A 69 0.58 44.00 21.85
N LYS A 70 0.46 44.95 20.93
CA LYS A 70 -0.82 45.36 20.37
C LYS A 70 -1.45 44.23 19.53
N THR A 71 -2.69 43.86 19.85
CA THR A 71 -3.52 42.93 19.06
C THR A 71 -4.25 43.65 17.93
N MET A 72 -5.02 42.92 17.12
CA MET A 72 -5.80 43.49 16.01
C MET A 72 -6.75 44.59 16.49
N SER A 73 -6.88 45.68 15.73
CA SER A 73 -7.85 46.74 16.09
C SER A 73 -9.29 46.30 15.82
N PHE A 74 -10.26 46.78 16.60
CA PHE A 74 -11.69 46.48 16.37
C PHE A 74 -12.17 46.90 14.96
N LYS A 75 -11.59 47.99 14.42
CA LYS A 75 -11.85 48.42 13.04
C LYS A 75 -11.41 47.35 12.03
N GLU A 76 -10.16 46.89 12.14
CA GLU A 76 -9.62 45.87 11.24
C GLU A 76 -10.41 44.56 11.34
N TRP A 77 -10.79 44.15 12.56
CA TRP A 77 -11.68 43.02 12.79
C TRP A 77 -13.03 43.17 12.04
N SER A 78 -13.67 44.34 12.17
CA SER A 78 -14.95 44.63 11.51
C SER A 78 -14.85 44.62 9.98
N GLU A 79 -13.76 45.17 9.43
CA GLU A 79 -13.49 45.16 7.98
C GLU A 79 -13.28 43.72 7.47
N ARG A 80 -12.48 42.91 8.18
CA ARG A 80 -12.27 41.49 7.84
C ARG A 80 -13.56 40.68 7.96
N GLN A 81 -14.34 40.88 9.02
CA GLN A 81 -15.63 40.20 9.20
C GLN A 81 -16.60 40.51 8.05
N SER A 82 -16.65 41.78 7.62
CA SER A 82 -17.51 42.21 6.51
C SER A 82 -17.11 41.55 5.19
N ALA A 83 -15.81 41.42 4.92
CA ALA A 83 -15.32 40.71 3.73
C ALA A 83 -15.61 39.20 3.82
N GLN A 84 -15.37 38.60 4.99
CA GLN A 84 -15.58 37.18 5.22
C GLN A 84 -17.06 36.78 5.17
N ALA A 85 -17.97 37.67 5.56
CA ALA A 85 -19.41 37.43 5.52
C ALA A 85 -19.93 37.04 4.13
N LEU A 86 -19.25 37.48 3.06
CA LEU A 86 -19.60 37.15 1.67
C LEU A 86 -19.20 35.71 1.27
N LEU A 87 -18.31 35.07 2.04
CA LEU A 87 -17.76 33.74 1.76
C LEU A 87 -18.42 32.63 2.59
N TRP A 88 -19.04 32.97 3.72
CA TRP A 88 -19.68 31.99 4.60
C TRP A 88 -20.96 31.42 3.97
N ASP A 89 -21.09 30.08 4.06
CA ASP A 89 -22.25 29.36 3.55
C ASP A 89 -23.49 29.56 4.45
N PRO A 90 -24.56 30.21 3.96
CA PRO A 90 -25.79 30.39 4.73
C PRO A 90 -26.57 29.09 4.95
N ALA A 91 -26.37 28.04 4.15
CA ALA A 91 -27.14 26.80 4.25
C ALA A 91 -26.94 26.08 5.60
N LEU A 92 -25.76 26.26 6.22
CA LEU A 92 -25.38 25.69 7.51
C LEU A 92 -26.32 26.11 8.66
N TRP A 93 -27.02 27.24 8.53
CA TRP A 93 -27.92 27.77 9.58
C TRP A 93 -29.34 27.20 9.52
N THR A 94 -29.69 26.46 8.46
CA THR A 94 -31.08 26.01 8.22
C THR A 94 -31.63 25.18 9.38
N GLU A 95 -30.83 24.29 9.95
CA GLU A 95 -31.23 23.41 11.07
C GLU A 95 -31.22 24.10 12.46
N TYR A 96 -30.81 25.36 12.52
CA TYR A 96 -30.74 26.17 13.73
C TYR A 96 -31.85 27.21 13.81
N MET A 97 -32.60 27.38 12.71
CA MET A 97 -33.70 28.33 12.58
C MET A 97 -35.05 27.63 12.59
N THR A 98 -36.05 28.27 13.17
CA THR A 98 -37.45 27.81 13.10
C THR A 98 -38.41 29.00 13.21
N THR A 99 -39.71 28.77 13.04
CA THR A 99 -40.72 29.82 13.24
C THR A 99 -41.23 29.77 14.68
N ASP A 100 -41.06 30.87 15.40
CA ASP A 100 -41.55 31.02 16.77
C ASP A 100 -42.96 31.65 16.81
N ALA A 101 -43.61 31.62 17.98
CA ALA A 101 -44.90 32.27 18.22
C ALA A 101 -44.84 33.78 17.92
N LEU A 102 -45.89 34.29 17.26
CA LEU A 102 -46.01 35.71 16.95
C LEU A 102 -46.64 36.45 18.13
N PRO A 103 -46.14 37.65 18.49
CA PRO A 103 -46.78 38.47 19.50
C PRO A 103 -48.18 38.91 19.02
N PRO A 104 -49.15 39.09 19.93
CA PRO A 104 -50.45 39.66 19.59
C PRO A 104 -50.32 41.04 18.91
N ALA A 105 -51.18 41.34 17.93
CA ALA A 105 -51.08 42.59 17.15
C ALA A 105 -51.44 43.88 17.93
N GLU A 106 -51.98 43.76 19.15
CA GLU A 106 -52.72 44.84 19.84
C GLU A 106 -51.94 45.59 20.93
N LYS A 107 -50.68 45.27 21.22
CA LYS A 107 -49.88 45.98 22.25
C LYS A 107 -48.44 46.24 21.80
N CYS A 108 -48.01 47.51 21.84
CA CYS A 108 -46.61 47.93 21.58
C CYS A 108 -45.71 47.91 22.82
N SER A 109 -46.24 47.60 24.01
CA SER A 109 -45.47 47.46 25.25
C SER A 109 -46.06 46.31 26.07
N TYR A 110 -45.24 45.33 26.40
CA TYR A 110 -45.62 44.16 27.18
C TYR A 110 -45.01 44.24 28.56
N SER A 111 -45.81 43.98 29.60
CA SER A 111 -45.27 43.80 30.94
C SER A 111 -44.43 42.51 30.97
N LYS A 112 -43.27 42.56 31.63
CA LYS A 112 -42.41 41.38 31.82
C LYS A 112 -42.78 40.72 33.15
N ILE A 113 -42.90 39.40 33.15
CA ILE A 113 -43.00 38.59 34.35
C ILE A 113 -41.63 37.97 34.65
N LYS A 114 -41.30 37.89 35.95
CA LYS A 114 -40.01 37.39 36.43
C LYS A 114 -40.20 36.18 37.33
N ALA A 115 -39.28 35.21 37.23
CA ALA A 115 -39.15 34.10 38.16
C ALA A 115 -37.66 33.77 38.34
N ARG A 116 -37.30 33.23 39.50
CA ARG A 116 -35.92 32.87 39.86
C ARG A 116 -35.89 31.47 40.46
N GLY A 117 -34.93 30.65 40.05
CA GLY A 117 -34.64 29.36 40.66
C GLY A 117 -33.16 29.20 40.96
N SER A 118 -32.84 28.45 42.00
CA SER A 118 -31.45 28.15 42.37
C SER A 118 -31.27 26.67 42.66
N LEU A 119 -30.14 26.13 42.22
CA LEU A 119 -29.67 24.82 42.66
C LEU A 119 -29.05 24.97 44.04
N ASN A 120 -29.27 23.99 44.92
CA ASN A 120 -28.60 23.97 46.22
C ASN A 120 -27.07 23.78 46.04
N ALA A 121 -26.30 24.13 47.08
CA ALA A 121 -24.84 24.06 47.03
C ALA A 121 -24.33 22.63 46.77
N THR A 122 -24.97 21.62 47.38
CA THR A 122 -24.59 20.20 47.25
C THR A 122 -24.72 19.67 45.82
N LEU A 123 -25.76 20.08 45.09
CA LEU A 123 -25.93 19.72 43.69
C LEU A 123 -24.97 20.51 42.80
N THR A 124 -24.76 21.80 43.10
CA THR A 124 -23.83 22.66 42.36
C THR A 124 -22.40 22.14 42.40
N GLU A 125 -21.94 21.61 43.54
CA GLU A 125 -20.60 20.99 43.71
C GLU A 125 -20.41 19.72 42.87
N LYS A 126 -21.50 19.03 42.51
CA LYS A 126 -21.47 17.79 41.72
C LYS A 126 -21.41 18.01 40.20
N LEU A 127 -21.68 19.23 39.73
CA LEU A 127 -21.78 19.53 38.29
C LEU A 127 -20.47 19.24 37.55
N ASP A 128 -19.32 19.54 38.16
CA ASP A 128 -18.01 19.31 37.54
C ASP A 128 -17.73 17.81 37.33
N GLN A 129 -18.16 16.95 38.28
CA GLN A 129 -18.09 15.50 38.13
C GLN A 129 -19.08 14.98 37.08
N ALA A 130 -20.31 15.50 37.06
CA ALA A 130 -21.32 15.12 36.09
C ALA A 130 -20.90 15.45 34.65
N ASN A 131 -20.17 16.55 34.46
CA ASN A 131 -19.65 16.97 33.16
C ASN A 131 -18.67 15.96 32.52
N VAL A 132 -17.91 15.22 33.33
CA VAL A 132 -16.89 14.28 32.84
C VAL A 132 -17.52 13.18 31.96
N VAL A 133 -18.71 12.68 32.34
CA VAL A 133 -19.30 11.47 31.74
C VAL A 133 -19.65 11.60 30.26
N TYR A 134 -20.07 12.80 29.84
CA TYR A 134 -20.37 13.12 28.45
C TYR A 134 -19.44 14.21 27.90
N GLY A 135 -18.39 14.60 28.64
CA GLY A 135 -17.51 15.71 28.31
C GLY A 135 -18.27 17.03 28.09
N THR A 136 -19.29 17.31 28.90
CA THR A 136 -20.14 18.50 28.78
C THR A 136 -19.62 19.68 29.61
N ASN A 137 -20.32 20.82 29.55
CA ASN A 137 -20.14 21.94 30.48
C ASN A 137 -21.45 22.32 31.20
N VAL A 138 -21.37 23.21 32.20
CA VAL A 138 -22.52 23.65 33.01
C VAL A 138 -23.65 24.25 32.15
N GLN A 139 -23.32 25.01 31.10
CA GLN A 139 -24.30 25.59 30.19
C GLN A 139 -25.05 24.50 29.39
N GLU A 140 -24.33 23.49 28.88
CA GLU A 140 -24.90 22.36 28.17
C GLU A 140 -25.86 21.55 29.06
N LEU A 141 -25.48 21.26 30.32
CA LEU A 141 -26.37 20.59 31.28
C LEU A 141 -27.63 21.43 31.56
N ALA A 142 -27.44 22.74 31.80
CA ALA A 142 -28.54 23.65 32.10
C ALA A 142 -29.51 23.82 30.92
N LEU A 143 -29.01 23.87 29.69
CA LEU A 143 -29.82 23.93 28.48
C LEU A 143 -30.59 22.61 28.26
N GLY A 144 -29.95 21.45 28.47
CA GLY A 144 -30.65 20.16 28.43
C GLY A 144 -31.80 20.09 29.43
N ALA A 145 -31.56 20.51 30.68
CA ALA A 145 -32.59 20.60 31.70
C ALA A 145 -33.72 21.57 31.30
N LEU A 146 -33.37 22.73 30.74
CA LEU A 146 -34.32 23.76 30.32
C LEU A 146 -35.25 23.27 29.20
N THR A 147 -34.68 22.56 28.21
CA THR A 147 -35.41 21.96 27.10
C THR A 147 -36.43 20.92 27.59
N CYS A 148 -36.00 19.98 28.43
CA CYS A 148 -36.90 18.94 28.92
C CYS A 148 -37.91 19.45 29.96
N ALA A 149 -37.54 20.44 30.78
CA ALA A 149 -38.46 21.12 31.68
C ALA A 149 -39.60 21.81 30.92
N LEU A 150 -39.31 22.43 29.77
CA LEU A 150 -40.33 23.04 28.93
C LEU A 150 -41.22 22.00 28.25
N GLY A 151 -40.63 20.93 27.69
CA GLY A 151 -41.40 19.82 27.12
C GLY A 151 -42.34 19.20 28.14
N GLN A 152 -41.88 19.00 29.38
CA GLN A 152 -42.69 18.49 30.48
C GLN A 152 -43.81 19.47 30.89
N LEU A 153 -43.52 20.78 30.95
CA LEU A 153 -44.53 21.81 31.22
C LEU A 153 -45.65 21.78 30.17
N ARG A 154 -45.30 21.55 28.90
CA ARG A 154 -46.23 21.46 27.77
C ARG A 154 -46.84 20.07 27.57
N GLN A 155 -46.60 19.14 28.50
CA GLN A 155 -47.10 17.76 28.49
C GLN A 155 -46.67 16.96 27.23
N ASN A 156 -45.56 17.34 26.62
CA ASN A 156 -44.96 16.65 25.49
C ASN A 156 -43.45 16.70 25.62
N VAL A 157 -42.84 15.67 26.23
CA VAL A 157 -41.37 15.64 26.39
C VAL A 157 -40.70 15.16 25.11
N GLU A 158 -41.25 14.17 24.41
CA GLU A 158 -40.61 13.64 23.20
C GLU A 158 -40.83 14.57 22.00
N GLY A 159 -39.74 15.05 21.42
CA GLY A 159 -39.76 15.82 20.18
C GLY A 159 -40.16 17.30 20.35
N TYR A 160 -40.38 17.78 21.59
CA TYR A 160 -40.72 19.18 21.80
C TYR A 160 -39.51 20.09 21.59
N GLN A 161 -39.66 21.13 20.78
CA GLN A 161 -38.56 22.02 20.42
C GLN A 161 -38.51 23.26 21.31
N LEU A 162 -37.31 23.59 21.78
CA LEU A 162 -36.99 24.85 22.46
C LEU A 162 -36.15 25.72 21.51
N PRO A 163 -36.78 26.67 20.79
CA PRO A 163 -36.05 27.68 20.03
C PRO A 163 -35.52 28.79 20.95
N LEU A 164 -34.23 29.12 20.80
CA LEU A 164 -33.53 30.13 21.60
C LEU A 164 -32.64 30.98 20.70
N MET A 165 -32.47 32.25 21.06
CA MET A 165 -31.27 32.99 20.69
C MET A 165 -30.18 32.68 21.73
N LEU A 166 -29.02 32.18 21.31
CA LEU A 166 -27.88 31.97 22.20
C LEU A 166 -26.91 33.14 22.05
N GLU A 167 -26.46 33.67 23.18
CA GLU A 167 -25.41 34.67 23.23
C GLU A 167 -24.03 34.02 23.34
N GLY A 168 -23.06 34.56 22.59
CA GLY A 168 -21.65 34.20 22.67
C GLY A 168 -20.79 35.46 22.74
N HIS A 169 -19.57 35.34 23.26
CA HIS A 169 -18.68 36.50 23.42
C HIS A 169 -18.13 37.03 22.08
N GLY A 170 -18.12 36.21 21.01
CA GLY A 170 -17.76 36.61 19.65
C GLY A 170 -16.29 37.00 19.41
N ARG A 171 -15.40 36.67 20.35
CA ARG A 171 -13.95 36.89 20.28
C ARG A 171 -13.20 35.64 19.83
N GLU A 172 -13.79 34.90 18.90
CA GLU A 172 -13.24 33.66 18.38
C GLU A 172 -12.90 33.85 16.89
N PRO A 173 -11.62 33.96 16.53
CA PRO A 173 -11.24 34.20 15.15
C PRO A 173 -11.53 32.97 14.27
N TRP A 174 -11.93 33.19 13.02
CA TRP A 174 -12.10 32.12 12.03
C TRP A 174 -10.79 31.73 11.32
N ASP A 175 -9.68 32.43 11.58
CA ASP A 175 -8.35 32.11 11.09
C ASP A 175 -7.27 32.38 12.15
N LEU A 176 -6.14 31.66 12.06
CA LEU A 176 -5.01 31.79 13.00
C LEU A 176 -4.22 33.11 12.85
N SER A 177 -4.49 33.89 11.80
CA SER A 177 -3.81 35.17 11.56
C SER A 177 -4.43 36.32 12.36
N THR A 178 -5.52 36.06 13.07
CA THR A 178 -6.35 37.06 13.73
C THR A 178 -6.30 36.89 15.24
N ASP A 179 -5.71 37.87 15.94
CA ASP A 179 -5.70 37.92 17.40
C ASP A 179 -6.50 39.13 17.88
N VAL A 180 -7.64 38.86 18.55
CA VAL A 180 -8.53 39.85 19.17
C VAL A 180 -8.61 39.70 20.69
N SER A 181 -7.71 38.91 21.28
CA SER A 181 -7.75 38.53 22.71
C SER A 181 -7.69 39.73 23.65
N ASN A 182 -6.85 40.73 23.33
CA ASN A 182 -6.68 41.96 24.11
C ASN A 182 -7.29 43.20 23.40
N THR A 183 -8.24 43.00 22.50
CA THR A 183 -8.85 44.09 21.74
C THR A 183 -10.08 44.64 22.44
N ILE A 184 -10.15 45.95 22.69
CA ILE A 184 -11.34 46.59 23.24
C ILE A 184 -12.39 46.76 22.12
N GLY A 185 -13.63 46.34 22.37
CA GLY A 185 -14.73 46.41 21.41
C GLY A 185 -15.96 45.63 21.86
N TRP A 186 -17.09 45.82 21.17
CA TRP A 186 -18.29 45.01 21.39
C TRP A 186 -18.33 43.84 20.40
N PHE A 187 -17.95 42.65 20.87
CA PHE A 187 -17.85 41.45 20.02
C PHE A 187 -19.05 40.51 20.11
N THR A 188 -19.97 40.73 21.05
CA THR A 188 -21.08 39.81 21.36
C THR A 188 -21.82 39.34 20.10
N THR A 189 -21.94 38.03 19.97
CA THR A 189 -22.70 37.36 18.91
C THR A 189 -24.02 36.87 19.46
N LEU A 190 -25.07 37.00 18.66
CA LEU A 190 -26.39 36.45 18.96
C LEU A 190 -26.88 35.62 17.76
N TYR A 191 -27.15 34.34 17.97
CA TYR A 191 -27.52 33.41 16.91
C TYR A 191 -28.62 32.44 17.34
N PRO A 192 -29.43 31.91 16.40
CA PRO A 192 -30.52 31.02 16.73
C PRO A 192 -30.00 29.61 17.00
N ILE A 193 -30.67 28.88 17.88
CA ILE A 193 -30.45 27.46 18.13
C ILE A 193 -31.78 26.81 18.52
N VAL A 194 -31.98 25.56 18.11
CA VAL A 194 -33.18 24.78 18.43
C VAL A 194 -32.75 23.47 19.06
N PHE A 195 -33.15 23.26 20.31
CA PHE A 195 -32.97 21.99 21.03
C PHE A 195 -34.25 21.16 20.99
N THR A 196 -34.13 19.84 21.02
CA THR A 196 -35.28 18.94 21.03
C THR A 196 -35.29 18.12 22.31
N ALA A 197 -36.39 18.16 23.05
CA ALA A 197 -36.55 17.38 24.27
C ALA A 197 -36.69 15.88 23.95
N THR A 198 -36.15 15.05 24.84
CA THR A 198 -36.26 13.59 24.80
C THR A 198 -36.23 13.04 26.22
N SER A 199 -36.86 11.89 26.44
CA SER A 199 -36.85 11.22 27.75
C SER A 199 -35.52 10.51 28.07
N ASN A 200 -34.69 10.22 27.07
CA ASN A 200 -33.36 9.64 27.27
C ASN A 200 -32.34 10.73 27.60
N ILE A 201 -31.89 10.79 28.86
CA ILE A 201 -30.93 11.80 29.34
C ILE A 201 -29.59 11.71 28.59
N GLY A 202 -29.10 10.50 28.29
CA GLY A 202 -27.86 10.35 27.53
C GLY A 202 -27.95 10.93 26.12
N ASP A 203 -29.06 10.68 25.43
CA ASP A 203 -29.29 11.22 24.08
C ASP A 203 -29.52 12.74 24.12
N LEU A 204 -30.20 13.25 25.15
CA LEU A 204 -30.38 14.67 25.38
C LEU A 204 -29.03 15.39 25.51
N LEU A 205 -28.16 14.91 26.39
CA LEU A 205 -26.87 15.56 26.65
C LEU A 205 -25.97 15.52 25.42
N ARG A 206 -25.89 14.38 24.72
CA ARG A 206 -25.15 14.26 23.45
C ARG A 206 -25.72 15.19 22.38
N GLN A 207 -27.05 15.28 22.25
CA GLN A 207 -27.68 16.17 21.29
C GLN A 207 -27.37 17.63 21.59
N VAL A 208 -27.56 18.08 22.83
CA VAL A 208 -27.33 19.49 23.22
C VAL A 208 -25.87 19.86 23.00
N LYS A 209 -24.95 19.03 23.48
CA LYS A 209 -23.50 19.19 23.28
C LYS A 209 -23.14 19.26 21.79
N GLN A 210 -23.60 18.30 20.99
CA GLN A 210 -23.33 18.27 19.56
C GLN A 210 -23.90 19.51 18.86
N LYS A 211 -25.11 19.94 19.21
CA LYS A 211 -25.77 21.09 18.59
C LYS A 211 -25.05 22.40 18.91
N ILE A 212 -24.57 22.58 20.15
CA ILE A 212 -23.80 23.77 20.54
C ILE A 212 -22.42 23.78 19.89
N ARG A 213 -21.71 22.64 19.91
CA ARG A 213 -20.35 22.55 19.36
C ARG A 213 -20.30 22.56 17.83
N ALA A 214 -21.39 22.19 17.16
CA ALA A 214 -21.52 22.26 15.70
C ALA A 214 -22.07 23.59 15.19
N VAL A 215 -22.22 24.60 16.06
CA VAL A 215 -22.69 25.94 15.65
C VAL A 215 -21.73 26.51 14.60
N PRO A 216 -22.23 26.94 13.42
CA PRO A 216 -21.37 27.44 12.35
C PRO A 216 -20.56 28.67 12.79
N HIS A 217 -19.23 28.56 12.71
CA HIS A 217 -18.30 29.65 13.03
C HIS A 217 -18.56 30.25 14.43
N ASN A 218 -18.92 29.40 15.39
CA ASN A 218 -19.23 29.77 16.78
C ASN A 218 -20.25 30.91 16.93
N GLY A 219 -21.16 31.03 15.97
CA GLY A 219 -22.22 32.04 16.00
C GLY A 219 -21.96 33.30 15.20
N LEU A 220 -20.70 33.58 14.84
CA LEU A 220 -20.29 34.81 14.17
C LEU A 220 -20.97 35.00 12.82
N SER A 221 -21.09 33.91 12.07
CA SER A 221 -21.57 33.96 10.69
C SER A 221 -23.04 34.33 10.56
N TYR A 222 -23.90 33.98 11.52
CA TYR A 222 -25.33 34.27 11.44
C TYR A 222 -25.62 35.78 11.36
N GLY A 223 -25.13 36.55 12.33
CA GLY A 223 -25.34 38.00 12.40
C GLY A 223 -24.70 38.71 11.21
N ALA A 224 -23.47 38.33 10.88
CA ALA A 224 -22.75 38.89 9.74
C ALA A 224 -23.47 38.66 8.41
N ILE A 225 -23.95 37.44 8.13
CA ILE A 225 -24.74 37.15 6.93
C ILE A 225 -26.04 37.96 6.96
N LYS A 226 -26.78 37.92 8.07
CA LYS A 226 -28.07 38.59 8.20
C LYS A 226 -27.99 40.09 7.90
N TYR A 227 -27.00 40.79 8.46
CA TYR A 227 -26.92 42.24 8.44
C TYR A 227 -25.98 42.81 7.38
N LEU A 228 -24.89 42.12 7.00
CA LEU A 228 -23.84 42.67 6.12
C LEU A 228 -23.92 42.20 4.66
N THR A 229 -24.54 41.05 4.38
CA THR A 229 -24.59 40.50 3.00
C THR A 229 -25.80 41.01 2.21
N PRO A 230 -25.73 41.11 0.86
CA PRO A 230 -26.89 41.41 0.03
C PRO A 230 -27.94 40.28 0.07
N ALA A 231 -29.20 40.61 -0.25
CA ALA A 231 -30.25 39.61 -0.39
C ALA A 231 -30.07 38.83 -1.70
N THR A 232 -29.85 37.52 -1.57
CA THR A 232 -29.76 36.55 -2.68
C THR A 232 -30.63 35.33 -2.33
N ASP A 233 -30.85 34.43 -3.30
CA ASP A 233 -31.60 33.19 -3.06
C ASP A 233 -30.99 32.34 -1.93
N ALA A 234 -29.66 32.40 -1.77
CA ALA A 234 -28.95 31.69 -0.70
C ALA A 234 -29.11 32.37 0.68
N THR A 235 -29.20 33.70 0.77
CA THR A 235 -29.24 34.42 2.05
C THR A 235 -30.66 34.78 2.52
N VAL A 236 -31.67 34.64 1.65
CA VAL A 236 -33.05 35.10 1.93
C VAL A 236 -33.63 34.50 3.22
N ALA A 237 -33.36 33.21 3.51
CA ALA A 237 -33.85 32.54 4.70
C ALA A 237 -33.32 33.18 5.99
N ILE A 238 -32.00 33.37 6.10
CA ILE A 238 -31.36 34.02 7.26
C ILE A 238 -31.81 35.48 7.38
N LYS A 239 -31.89 36.21 6.27
CA LYS A 239 -32.31 37.61 6.28
C LYS A 239 -33.75 37.75 6.77
N ALA A 240 -34.66 36.89 6.30
CA ALA A 240 -36.07 36.88 6.68
C ALA A 240 -36.34 36.28 8.08
N HIS A 241 -35.41 35.50 8.63
CA HIS A 241 -35.59 34.86 9.94
C HIS A 241 -35.86 35.88 11.05
N ARG A 242 -36.96 35.74 11.78
CA ARG A 242 -37.24 36.56 12.98
C ARG A 242 -36.49 35.96 14.16
N GLN A 243 -35.84 36.80 14.98
CA GLN A 243 -35.23 36.32 16.23
C GLN A 243 -36.26 35.59 17.11
N HIS A 244 -35.83 34.53 17.78
CA HIS A 244 -36.68 33.78 18.71
C HIS A 244 -37.10 34.64 19.92
N ASN A 245 -38.24 34.32 20.51
CA ASN A 245 -38.85 35.07 21.62
C ASN A 245 -38.07 34.93 22.94
N LEU A 246 -37.18 33.95 23.02
CA LEU A 246 -36.37 33.63 24.19
C LEU A 246 -34.89 33.72 23.81
N SER A 247 -34.10 34.37 24.64
CA SER A 247 -32.65 34.41 24.57
C SER A 247 -32.02 33.88 25.85
N PHE A 248 -30.91 33.17 25.69
CA PHE A 248 -30.15 32.56 26.76
C PHE A 248 -28.73 33.14 26.83
N ASN A 249 -28.33 33.58 28.01
CA ASN A 249 -26.99 34.03 28.34
C ASN A 249 -26.44 33.27 29.57
N TYR A 250 -25.16 32.92 29.54
CA TYR A 250 -24.44 32.31 30.67
C TYR A 250 -23.23 33.18 31.05
N ALA A 251 -23.25 33.71 32.27
CA ALA A 251 -22.20 34.60 32.77
C ALA A 251 -20.86 33.88 33.08
N GLY A 252 -20.85 32.54 33.13
CA GLY A 252 -19.68 31.78 33.57
C GLY A 252 -19.39 31.89 35.07
N ARG A 253 -18.27 31.33 35.52
CA ARG A 253 -17.71 31.55 36.87
C ARG A 253 -16.85 32.83 36.89
N PHE A 254 -17.42 33.97 36.48
CA PHE A 254 -16.70 35.24 36.36
C PHE A 254 -16.28 35.89 37.70
N GLN A 255 -16.35 35.16 38.82
CA GLN A 255 -15.87 35.60 40.13
C GLN A 255 -14.33 35.72 40.21
N GLU A 256 -13.58 35.41 39.15
CA GLU A 256 -12.13 35.66 39.08
C GLU A 256 -11.73 37.15 38.95
N MET A 257 -12.67 38.08 38.83
CA MET A 257 -12.37 39.49 39.17
C MET A 257 -11.96 39.67 40.65
N ASN A 258 -12.26 38.70 41.51
CA ASN A 258 -11.87 38.69 42.92
C ASN A 258 -10.66 37.78 43.18
N ALA A 259 -9.67 37.77 42.27
CA ALA A 259 -8.35 37.27 42.66
C ALA A 259 -7.84 38.16 43.81
N GLN A 260 -7.53 37.54 44.97
CA GLN A 260 -7.13 38.18 46.23
C GLN A 260 -5.80 38.99 46.16
N SER A 261 -5.36 39.41 44.98
CA SER A 261 -4.09 40.08 44.71
C SER A 261 -4.17 41.23 43.67
N GLY A 262 -5.36 41.77 43.40
CA GLY A 262 -5.57 42.92 42.50
C GLY A 262 -5.42 44.30 43.17
N LEU A 263 -5.11 45.35 42.40
CA LEU A 263 -5.10 46.75 42.87
C LEU A 263 -6.52 47.34 43.02
N PHE A 264 -7.54 46.65 42.47
CA PHE A 264 -8.94 47.06 42.47
C PHE A 264 -9.82 45.99 43.15
N GLU A 265 -10.84 46.42 43.87
CA GLU A 265 -11.89 45.57 44.45
C GLU A 265 -13.26 46.10 44.01
N THR A 266 -14.18 45.19 43.65
CA THR A 266 -15.54 45.57 43.19
C THR A 266 -16.38 46.08 44.37
N VAL A 267 -16.93 47.29 44.24
CA VAL A 267 -17.76 47.90 45.29
C VAL A 267 -19.23 47.50 45.14
N GLN A 268 -19.74 46.63 46.03
CA GLN A 268 -21.15 46.18 45.99
C GLN A 268 -22.18 47.20 46.55
N ALA A 269 -21.75 48.38 47.00
CA ALA A 269 -22.58 49.32 47.77
C ALA A 269 -23.42 50.31 46.92
N VAL A 270 -23.32 50.27 45.59
CA VAL A 270 -24.05 51.14 44.66
C VAL A 270 -25.11 50.28 43.96
N ALA A 271 -26.38 50.65 44.09
CA ALA A 271 -27.47 49.95 43.41
C ALA A 271 -27.45 50.28 41.92
N ASP A 272 -27.72 49.30 41.06
CA ASP A 272 -28.03 49.53 39.64
C ASP A 272 -29.20 50.51 39.56
N VAL A 273 -28.91 51.75 39.14
CA VAL A 273 -29.96 52.75 38.95
C VAL A 273 -30.55 52.48 37.58
N ILE A 274 -31.64 51.71 37.53
CA ILE A 274 -32.40 51.51 36.29
C ILE A 274 -33.30 52.74 36.11
N GLY A 275 -33.19 53.42 34.97
CA GLY A 275 -34.01 54.60 34.67
C GLY A 275 -35.51 54.27 34.65
N PRO A 276 -36.40 55.17 35.08
CA PRO A 276 -37.86 54.93 35.10
C PRO A 276 -38.48 54.72 33.71
N GLU A 277 -37.75 54.99 32.62
CA GLU A 277 -38.18 54.83 31.22
C GLU A 277 -37.32 53.86 30.40
N GLU A 278 -36.40 53.10 31.01
CA GLU A 278 -35.70 52.04 30.27
C GLU A 278 -36.68 50.90 29.96
N VAL A 279 -37.38 51.06 28.82
CA VAL A 279 -37.99 49.94 28.11
C VAL A 279 -36.82 49.08 27.67
N ASN A 280 -36.48 48.11 28.52
CA ASN A 280 -35.38 47.22 28.33
C ASN A 280 -35.73 46.30 27.15
N ASP A 281 -35.48 46.78 25.93
CA ASP A 281 -35.59 46.04 24.66
C ASP A 281 -34.46 45.00 24.53
N PHE A 282 -33.57 44.90 25.53
CA PHE A 282 -32.52 43.90 25.55
C PHE A 282 -33.10 42.50 25.57
N ILE A 283 -32.49 41.72 24.68
CA ILE A 283 -32.97 40.46 24.12
C ILE A 283 -32.84 39.32 25.13
N GLU A 284 -32.11 39.49 26.24
CA GLU A 284 -31.84 38.46 27.25
C GLU A 284 -33.01 38.23 28.21
N ASN A 285 -33.66 37.08 28.11
CA ASN A 285 -34.79 36.69 28.95
C ASN A 285 -34.44 35.56 29.92
N ILE A 286 -33.36 34.82 29.67
CA ILE A 286 -32.92 33.67 30.43
C ILE A 286 -31.44 33.87 30.79
N TYR A 287 -31.15 34.04 32.07
CA TYR A 287 -29.82 34.39 32.56
C TYR A 287 -29.33 33.36 33.58
N LEU A 288 -28.26 32.65 33.25
CA LEU A 288 -27.61 31.67 34.11
C LEU A 288 -26.33 32.26 34.71
N HIS A 289 -26.19 32.22 36.04
CA HIS A 289 -25.02 32.77 36.75
C HIS A 289 -24.76 32.06 38.08
N HIS A 290 -23.59 32.29 38.66
CA HIS A 290 -23.22 31.78 39.99
C HIS A 290 -23.42 32.86 41.06
N GLU A 291 -24.22 32.55 42.08
CA GLU A 291 -24.40 33.40 43.27
C GLU A 291 -23.82 32.65 44.48
N GLY A 292 -22.61 33.04 44.92
CA GLY A 292 -21.84 32.28 45.90
C GLY A 292 -21.52 30.87 45.38
N SER A 293 -21.93 29.85 46.14
CA SER A 293 -21.76 28.42 45.79
C SER A 293 -22.98 27.79 45.10
N SER A 294 -23.95 28.61 44.65
CA SER A 294 -25.19 28.12 44.03
C SER A 294 -25.28 28.58 42.57
N LEU A 295 -25.78 27.70 41.70
CA LEU A 295 -26.11 28.06 40.31
C LEU A 295 -27.55 28.60 40.26
N VAL A 296 -27.73 29.80 39.71
CA VAL A 296 -29.00 30.52 39.69
C VAL A 296 -29.46 30.76 38.25
N LEU A 297 -30.74 30.49 37.99
CA LEU A 297 -31.42 30.76 36.73
C LEU A 297 -32.49 31.84 36.93
N ASP A 298 -32.30 33.00 36.30
CA ASP A 298 -33.27 34.09 36.27
C ASP A 298 -34.02 34.10 34.93
N LEU A 299 -35.35 34.11 35.00
CA LEU A 299 -36.24 34.26 33.84
C LEU A 299 -36.97 35.59 33.88
N SER A 300 -36.99 36.31 32.76
CA SER A 300 -37.70 37.57 32.55
C SER A 300 -38.34 37.60 31.17
N VAL A 301 -39.55 37.04 31.05
CA VAL A 301 -40.26 36.86 29.78
C VAL A 301 -41.49 37.77 29.68
N ALA A 302 -41.97 38.01 28.47
CA ALA A 302 -43.18 38.80 28.24
C ALA A 302 -44.45 38.06 28.73
N GLU A 303 -45.39 38.79 29.33
CA GLU A 303 -46.64 38.24 29.90
C GLU A 303 -47.51 37.46 28.89
N TRP A 304 -47.35 37.72 27.59
CA TRP A 304 -48.12 37.06 26.54
C TRP A 304 -47.57 35.68 26.17
N LEU A 305 -46.29 35.43 26.46
CA LEU A 305 -45.62 34.17 26.11
C LEU A 305 -45.83 33.10 27.19
N PHE A 306 -45.83 33.51 28.47
CA PHE A 306 -46.04 32.64 29.62
C PHE A 306 -46.94 33.31 30.65
N SER A 307 -47.78 32.51 31.34
CA SER A 307 -48.40 32.95 32.59
C SER A 307 -47.39 32.93 33.72
N LYS A 308 -47.59 33.74 34.77
CA LYS A 308 -46.70 33.74 35.95
C LYS A 308 -46.59 32.34 36.60
N GLN A 309 -47.70 31.63 36.67
CA GLN A 309 -47.76 30.27 37.22
C GLN A 309 -46.99 29.26 36.35
N ASP A 310 -47.07 29.38 35.03
CA ASP A 310 -46.31 28.52 34.12
C ASP A 310 -44.81 28.80 34.21
N LEU A 311 -44.42 30.07 34.37
CA LEU A 311 -43.03 30.48 34.49
C LEU A 311 -42.39 29.95 35.78
N GLU A 312 -43.09 30.09 36.92
CA GLU A 312 -42.65 29.52 38.21
C GLU A 312 -42.54 27.99 38.12
N ARG A 313 -43.54 27.33 37.52
CA ARG A 313 -43.52 25.88 37.32
C ARG A 313 -42.40 25.42 36.39
N TRP A 314 -42.07 26.20 35.36
CA TRP A 314 -40.96 25.88 34.45
C TRP A 314 -39.61 25.89 35.19
N ILE A 315 -39.40 26.87 36.06
CA ILE A 315 -38.21 26.94 36.91
C ILE A 315 -38.14 25.76 37.89
N ASP A 316 -39.25 25.42 38.55
CA ASP A 316 -39.27 24.27 39.46
C ASP A 316 -38.93 22.98 38.72
N LEU A 317 -39.46 22.79 37.51
CA LEU A 317 -39.14 21.66 36.64
C LEU A 317 -37.67 21.68 36.18
N TRP A 318 -37.09 22.85 35.93
CA TRP A 318 -35.68 22.97 35.57
C TRP A 318 -34.77 22.45 36.69
N VAL A 319 -35.05 22.80 37.95
CA VAL A 319 -34.31 22.26 39.11
C VAL A 319 -34.43 20.73 39.17
N VAL A 320 -35.65 20.19 38.99
CA VAL A 320 -35.88 18.73 38.98
C VAL A 320 -35.11 18.04 37.85
N TRP A 321 -35.05 18.64 36.66
CA TRP A 321 -34.30 18.07 35.53
C TRP A 321 -32.78 18.17 35.73
N MET A 322 -32.29 19.24 36.35
CA MET A 322 -30.87 19.33 36.75
C MET A 322 -30.50 18.23 37.73
N GLU A 323 -31.34 17.95 38.74
CA GLU A 323 -31.14 16.82 39.66
C GLU A 323 -31.10 15.49 38.92
N LYS A 324 -32.07 15.21 38.04
CA LYS A 324 -32.10 13.98 37.23
C LYS A 324 -30.86 13.81 36.35
N ILE A 325 -30.40 14.89 35.73
CA ILE A 325 -29.21 14.88 34.87
C ILE A 325 -27.97 14.57 35.68
N VAL A 326 -27.80 15.19 36.85
CA VAL A 326 -26.67 14.91 37.74
C VAL A 326 -26.72 13.47 38.26
N ASP A 327 -27.88 13.00 38.71
CA ASP A 327 -28.04 11.63 39.20
C ASP A 327 -27.75 10.60 38.10
N HIS A 328 -28.20 10.86 36.86
CA HIS A 328 -27.87 10.04 35.70
C HIS A 328 -26.36 10.01 35.42
N CYS A 329 -25.70 11.17 35.38
CA CYS A 329 -24.26 11.22 35.12
C CYS A 329 -23.44 10.57 36.23
N LEU A 330 -23.90 10.61 37.49
CA LEU A 330 -23.18 10.03 38.62
C LEU A 330 -23.54 8.57 38.91
N ASP A 331 -24.49 7.98 38.18
CA ASP A 331 -24.79 6.54 38.26
C ASP A 331 -23.60 5.73 37.70
N PRO A 332 -22.99 4.81 38.47
CA PRO A 332 -21.90 3.96 37.99
C PRO A 332 -22.24 3.07 36.77
N ASN A 333 -23.52 2.83 36.53
CA ASN A 333 -24.02 2.07 35.38
C ASN A 333 -24.14 2.93 34.12
N THR A 334 -24.02 4.25 34.22
CA THR A 334 -24.03 5.14 33.07
C THR A 334 -22.74 4.96 32.28
N ILE A 335 -22.88 4.52 31.03
CA ILE A 335 -21.76 4.26 30.12
C ILE A 335 -21.12 5.58 29.66
N GLY A 336 -21.89 6.66 29.59
CA GLY A 336 -21.45 7.93 28.98
C GLY A 336 -21.48 7.84 27.45
N GLY A 337 -20.66 8.65 26.77
CA GLY A 337 -20.47 8.54 25.32
C GLY A 337 -20.04 9.85 24.67
N ARG A 338 -19.25 9.73 23.62
CA ARG A 338 -18.78 10.87 22.83
C ARG A 338 -19.81 11.38 21.85
N THR A 339 -19.58 12.59 21.40
CA THR A 339 -20.24 13.22 20.26
C THR A 339 -19.24 13.41 19.12
N LEU A 340 -19.74 13.65 17.91
CA LEU A 340 -18.87 13.91 16.75
C LEU A 340 -17.92 15.10 16.98
N SER A 341 -18.31 16.07 17.80
CA SER A 341 -17.44 17.17 18.21
C SER A 341 -16.24 16.77 19.07
N ASP A 342 -16.25 15.60 19.72
CA ASP A 342 -15.07 15.08 20.44
C ASP A 342 -14.10 14.37 19.51
N VAL A 343 -14.62 13.76 18.43
CA VAL A 343 -13.88 12.89 17.49
C VAL A 343 -14.21 13.29 16.04
N PRO A 344 -13.88 14.53 15.62
CA PRO A 344 -14.35 15.10 14.36
C PRO A 344 -13.87 14.34 13.11
N LEU A 345 -12.75 13.61 13.23
CA LEU A 345 -12.17 12.83 12.14
C LEU A 345 -13.03 11.62 11.73
N LEU A 346 -14.01 11.20 12.55
CA LEU A 346 -14.96 10.14 12.19
C LEU A 346 -16.07 10.61 11.24
N ARG A 347 -16.25 11.94 11.06
CA ARG A 347 -17.19 12.60 10.12
C ARG A 347 -18.68 12.27 10.27
N SER A 348 -19.08 11.24 11.02
CA SER A 348 -20.47 10.85 11.22
C SER A 348 -20.75 10.45 12.68
N ALA A 349 -21.84 10.98 13.24
CA ALA A 349 -22.30 10.61 14.58
C ALA A 349 -22.72 9.12 14.69
N SER A 350 -23.19 8.50 13.60
CA SER A 350 -23.50 7.07 13.60
C SER A 350 -22.26 6.20 13.72
N VAL A 351 -21.15 6.62 13.09
CA VAL A 351 -19.86 5.94 13.17
C VAL A 351 -19.32 6.02 14.60
N VAL A 352 -19.43 7.18 15.26
CA VAL A 352 -19.05 7.32 16.68
C VAL A 352 -19.77 6.27 17.55
N ALA A 353 -21.10 6.16 17.41
CA ALA A 353 -21.89 5.22 18.19
C ALA A 353 -21.52 3.75 17.91
N ASN A 354 -21.27 3.40 16.64
CA ASN A 354 -20.90 2.04 16.26
C ASN A 354 -19.50 1.66 16.77
N VAL A 355 -18.54 2.58 16.72
CA VAL A 355 -17.19 2.35 17.26
C VAL A 355 -17.22 2.20 18.78
N GLU A 356 -17.96 3.07 19.50
CA GLU A 356 -18.10 2.94 20.96
C GLU A 356 -18.82 1.65 21.37
N ALA A 357 -19.82 1.21 20.61
CA ALA A 357 -20.51 -0.05 20.86
C ALA A 357 -19.57 -1.26 20.68
N GLU A 358 -18.75 -1.25 19.63
CA GLU A 358 -17.78 -2.32 19.36
C GLU A 358 -16.65 -2.35 20.40
N LEU A 359 -16.13 -1.17 20.80
CA LEU A 359 -15.17 -1.05 21.91
C LEU A 359 -15.71 -1.68 23.19
N LEU A 360 -16.97 -1.42 23.52
CA LEU A 360 -17.60 -1.94 24.73
C LEU A 360 -17.84 -3.46 24.61
N SER A 361 -18.30 -3.96 23.47
CA SER A 361 -18.62 -5.39 23.31
C SER A 361 -17.39 -6.28 23.20
N THR A 362 -16.33 -5.79 22.56
CA THR A 362 -15.16 -6.61 22.18
C THR A 362 -14.00 -6.44 23.17
N LEU A 363 -13.80 -5.23 23.70
CA LEU A 363 -12.68 -4.92 24.60
C LEU A 363 -13.11 -4.55 26.04
N ASP A 364 -14.42 -4.54 26.33
CA ASP A 364 -14.98 -4.06 27.61
C ASP A 364 -14.49 -2.64 27.97
N MET A 365 -14.33 -1.79 26.93
CA MET A 365 -13.89 -0.41 27.07
C MET A 365 -15.08 0.54 26.99
N ARG A 366 -15.25 1.36 28.02
CA ARG A 366 -16.24 2.44 28.03
C ARG A 366 -15.71 3.64 27.25
N PRO A 367 -16.59 4.55 26.82
CA PRO A 367 -16.18 5.83 26.26
C PRO A 367 -15.08 6.54 27.08
N LEU A 368 -15.21 6.60 28.40
CA LEU A 368 -14.22 7.29 29.25
C LEU A 368 -12.84 6.59 29.32
N ASP A 369 -12.73 5.34 28.90
CA ASP A 369 -11.45 4.61 28.84
C ASP A 369 -10.63 4.98 27.59
N VAL A 370 -11.24 5.69 26.65
CA VAL A 370 -10.62 6.17 25.41
C VAL A 370 -10.33 7.67 25.58
N GLU A 371 -9.33 8.17 24.87
CA GLU A 371 -8.95 9.58 24.81
C GLU A 371 -9.48 10.18 23.50
N ASP A 372 -9.18 9.53 22.37
CA ASP A 372 -9.50 9.99 21.02
C ASP A 372 -9.76 8.80 20.06
N ILE A 373 -10.47 9.03 18.96
CA ILE A 373 -10.82 8.02 17.96
C ILE A 373 -10.74 8.64 16.56
N TYR A 374 -10.06 7.96 15.64
CA TYR A 374 -9.93 8.42 14.26
C TYR A 374 -9.71 7.25 13.28
N PRO A 375 -9.90 7.46 11.97
CA PRO A 375 -9.71 6.41 10.97
C PRO A 375 -8.25 5.94 10.89
N VAL A 376 -8.05 4.68 10.51
CA VAL A 376 -6.71 4.16 10.17
C VAL A 376 -6.26 4.66 8.79
N THR A 377 -4.95 4.68 8.53
CA THR A 377 -4.42 4.93 7.19
C THR A 377 -4.75 3.76 6.25
N PRO A 378 -4.75 3.97 4.91
CA PRO A 378 -4.96 2.88 3.97
C PRO A 378 -3.99 1.71 4.13
N LEU A 379 -2.72 1.99 4.48
CA LEU A 379 -1.73 0.93 4.73
C LEU A 379 -2.05 0.15 6.01
N GLN A 380 -2.39 0.84 7.10
CA GLN A 380 -2.83 0.19 8.34
C GLN A 380 -4.06 -0.69 8.08
N ALA A 381 -5.05 -0.22 7.30
CA ALA A 381 -6.20 -1.02 6.91
C ALA A 381 -5.80 -2.31 6.17
N GLY A 382 -4.82 -2.24 5.27
CA GLY A 382 -4.26 -3.40 4.55
C GLY A 382 -3.61 -4.41 5.50
N MET A 383 -2.73 -3.95 6.40
CA MET A 383 -2.06 -4.78 7.39
C MET A 383 -3.05 -5.45 8.35
N LEU A 384 -4.02 -4.69 8.87
CA LEU A 384 -5.04 -5.20 9.77
C LEU A 384 -5.98 -6.20 9.07
N SER A 385 -6.27 -5.99 7.78
CA SER A 385 -7.04 -6.96 6.99
C SER A 385 -6.29 -8.28 6.79
N ALA A 386 -4.97 -8.24 6.62
CA ALA A 386 -4.14 -9.45 6.58
C ALA A 386 -4.13 -10.16 7.94
N MET A 387 -4.03 -9.42 9.05
CA MET A 387 -4.13 -9.95 10.41
C MET A 387 -5.45 -10.69 10.67
N ILE A 388 -6.57 -10.21 10.12
CA ILE A 388 -7.87 -10.92 10.21
C ILE A 388 -7.80 -12.30 9.56
N GLN A 389 -7.06 -12.45 8.45
CA GLN A 389 -6.91 -13.72 7.74
C GLN A 389 -5.90 -14.65 8.44
N ASP A 390 -4.80 -14.09 8.93
CA ASP A 390 -3.77 -14.79 9.68
C ASP A 390 -3.18 -13.85 10.74
N SER A 391 -3.43 -14.17 12.01
CA SER A 391 -2.96 -13.40 13.16
C SER A 391 -1.44 -13.23 13.24
N SER A 392 -0.68 -14.04 12.49
CA SER A 392 0.79 -14.01 12.47
C SER A 392 1.40 -13.03 11.46
N GLU A 393 0.56 -12.46 10.59
CA GLU A 393 0.96 -11.44 9.62
C GLU A 393 1.36 -10.13 10.32
N TYR A 394 2.35 -9.44 9.76
CA TYR A 394 2.84 -8.14 10.26
C TYR A 394 3.25 -8.11 11.75
N VAL A 395 3.58 -9.26 12.34
CA VAL A 395 4.21 -9.33 13.67
C VAL A 395 5.70 -9.02 13.55
N LEU A 396 6.16 -8.02 14.30
CA LEU A 396 7.55 -7.59 14.39
C LEU A 396 8.16 -8.02 15.72
N HIS A 397 9.42 -8.45 15.68
CA HIS A 397 10.18 -8.92 16.84
C HIS A 397 11.52 -8.21 16.92
N ALA A 398 11.70 -7.34 17.89
CA ALA A 398 12.97 -6.67 18.20
C ALA A 398 13.57 -7.22 19.51
N THR A 399 14.87 -7.03 19.72
CA THR A 399 15.53 -7.39 20.98
C THR A 399 16.30 -6.24 21.59
N MET A 400 16.27 -6.16 22.91
CA MET A 400 17.05 -5.22 23.72
C MET A 400 17.90 -6.04 24.69
N ASP A 401 19.21 -6.01 24.52
CA ASP A 401 20.17 -6.61 25.44
C ASP A 401 20.63 -5.58 26.46
N ILE A 402 20.27 -5.81 27.72
CA ILE A 402 20.51 -4.90 28.84
C ILE A 402 21.63 -5.47 29.70
N ARG A 403 22.65 -4.64 29.95
CA ARG A 403 23.75 -4.93 30.88
C ARG A 403 23.90 -3.80 31.90
N GLY A 404 24.30 -4.14 33.13
CA GLY A 404 24.47 -3.18 34.22
C GLY A 404 23.22 -2.99 35.07
N ASP A 405 23.12 -1.85 35.74
CA ASP A 405 22.14 -1.58 36.80
C ASP A 405 20.78 -1.07 36.26
N LEU A 406 20.15 -1.80 35.32
CA LEU A 406 18.80 -1.49 34.83
C LEU A 406 17.89 -2.72 35.01
N GLU A 407 16.90 -2.60 35.90
CA GLU A 407 15.94 -3.66 36.17
C GLU A 407 14.78 -3.67 35.15
N PHE A 408 14.19 -4.84 34.91
CA PHE A 408 13.03 -5.01 34.02
C PHE A 408 11.81 -4.14 34.44
N SER A 409 11.58 -3.97 35.74
CA SER A 409 10.52 -3.11 36.29
C SER A 409 10.76 -1.62 36.03
N GLN A 410 12.03 -1.19 36.02
CA GLN A 410 12.39 0.19 35.68
C GLN A 410 12.13 0.47 34.20
N LEU A 411 12.51 -0.46 33.32
CA LEU A 411 12.19 -0.37 31.89
C LEU A 411 10.68 -0.26 31.65
N GLN A 412 9.89 -1.08 32.36
CA GLN A 412 8.42 -1.01 32.33
C GLN A 412 7.91 0.38 32.73
N SER A 413 8.42 0.97 33.82
CA SER A 413 8.01 2.31 34.26
C SER A 413 8.37 3.39 33.25
N CYS A 414 9.54 3.30 32.62
CA CYS A 414 9.95 4.22 31.56
C CYS A 414 9.07 4.08 30.30
N TRP A 415 8.66 2.85 29.94
CA TRP A 415 7.72 2.62 28.85
C TRP A 415 6.34 3.23 29.12
N VAL A 416 5.80 3.06 30.33
CA VAL A 416 4.51 3.67 30.70
C VAL A 416 4.57 5.19 30.57
N GLN A 417 5.64 5.83 31.04
CA GLN A 417 5.86 7.27 30.87
C GLN A 417 6.00 7.70 29.40
N LEU A 418 6.56 6.84 28.55
CA LEU A 418 6.64 7.07 27.11
C LEU A 418 5.27 6.95 26.45
N ALA A 419 4.48 5.94 26.81
CA ALA A 419 3.13 5.71 26.30
C ALA A 419 2.15 6.83 26.68
N GLU A 420 2.33 7.48 27.83
CA GLU A 420 1.59 8.70 28.19
C GLU A 420 1.86 9.86 27.21
N GLN A 421 3.06 9.93 26.62
CA GLN A 421 3.46 10.98 25.67
C GLN A 421 3.16 10.61 24.22
N GLU A 422 3.20 9.31 23.87
CA GLU A 422 3.00 8.78 22.52
C GLU A 422 1.69 8.00 22.43
N SER A 423 0.63 8.66 21.98
CA SER A 423 -0.73 8.08 21.92
C SER A 423 -0.82 6.74 21.19
N LEU A 424 -0.01 6.54 20.15
CA LEU A 424 -0.01 5.30 19.35
C LEU A 424 0.42 4.07 20.13
N LEU A 425 1.20 4.21 21.21
CA LEU A 425 1.59 3.07 22.05
C LEU A 425 0.41 2.54 22.90
N ARG A 426 -0.64 3.35 23.06
CA ARG A 426 -1.88 2.99 23.78
C ARG A 426 -3.06 2.77 22.83
N THR A 427 -2.80 2.73 21.52
CA THR A 427 -3.86 2.60 20.52
C THR A 427 -4.29 1.16 20.36
N VAL A 428 -5.62 0.96 20.33
CA VAL A 428 -6.26 -0.27 19.90
C VAL A 428 -7.00 -0.05 18.58
N PHE A 429 -7.31 -1.13 17.88
CA PHE A 429 -8.05 -1.07 16.62
C PHE A 429 -9.44 -1.69 16.77
N VAL A 430 -10.41 -1.14 16.05
CA VAL A 430 -11.82 -1.51 16.13
C VAL A 430 -12.35 -1.69 14.73
N SER A 431 -12.97 -2.84 14.44
CA SER A 431 -13.58 -3.09 13.13
C SER A 431 -15.10 -2.98 13.22
N THR A 432 -15.68 -2.07 12.45
CA THR A 432 -17.13 -1.89 12.32
C THR A 432 -17.58 -2.16 10.88
N PRO A 433 -18.89 -2.22 10.58
CA PRO A 433 -19.39 -2.32 9.22
C PRO A 433 -18.96 -1.15 8.30
N GLU A 434 -18.61 0.00 8.87
CA GLU A 434 -18.18 1.20 8.16
C GLU A 434 -16.67 1.24 7.87
N GLY A 435 -15.87 0.39 8.52
CA GLY A 435 -14.43 0.33 8.34
C GLY A 435 -13.67 -0.02 9.61
N ILE A 436 -12.36 0.15 9.57
CA ILE A 436 -11.47 -0.04 10.72
C ILE A 436 -11.07 1.34 11.26
N PHE A 437 -11.12 1.48 12.58
CA PHE A 437 -10.80 2.72 13.29
C PHE A 437 -9.75 2.43 14.35
N GLN A 438 -9.02 3.46 14.74
CA GLN A 438 -8.10 3.42 15.86
C GLN A 438 -8.63 4.25 17.02
N ALA A 439 -8.54 3.69 18.22
CA ALA A 439 -8.96 4.31 19.46
C ALA A 439 -7.76 4.40 20.41
N VAL A 440 -7.43 5.61 20.87
CA VAL A 440 -6.35 5.86 21.82
C VAL A 440 -6.87 5.60 23.22
N VAL A 441 -6.37 4.60 23.94
CA VAL A 441 -6.85 4.27 25.30
C VAL A 441 -6.12 5.11 26.34
N VAL A 442 -6.80 5.63 27.37
CA VAL A 442 -6.23 6.56 28.38
C VAL A 442 -5.00 6.01 29.12
N THR A 443 -4.91 4.68 29.31
CA THR A 443 -3.83 4.03 30.07
C THR A 443 -3.10 3.00 29.22
N ASP A 444 -1.79 2.84 29.46
CA ASP A 444 -1.00 1.76 28.86
C ASP A 444 -1.49 0.38 29.34
N ARG A 445 -1.68 -0.52 28.37
CA ARG A 445 -2.11 -1.91 28.61
C ARG A 445 -1.12 -2.92 28.03
N SER A 446 0.12 -2.50 27.76
CA SER A 446 1.20 -3.36 27.27
C SER A 446 1.41 -4.60 28.15
N GLU A 447 1.66 -5.76 27.53
CA GLU A 447 1.93 -6.99 28.27
C GLU A 447 3.40 -7.04 28.71
N TRP A 448 3.67 -7.24 30.00
CA TRP A 448 5.03 -7.38 30.54
C TRP A 448 5.17 -8.72 31.24
N THR A 449 6.06 -9.58 30.76
CA THR A 449 6.31 -10.91 31.34
C THR A 449 7.81 -11.12 31.55
N LEU A 450 8.22 -11.46 32.77
CA LEU A 450 9.57 -11.92 33.06
C LEU A 450 9.57 -13.45 33.19
N LEU A 451 10.31 -14.14 32.33
CA LEU A 451 10.42 -15.61 32.41
C LEU A 451 11.26 -16.02 33.62
N ASN A 452 10.86 -17.12 34.25
CA ASN A 452 11.61 -17.70 35.38
C ASN A 452 12.88 -18.45 34.94
N ASP A 453 12.93 -18.87 33.67
CA ASP A 453 14.05 -19.61 33.11
C ASP A 453 15.25 -18.68 32.85
N ILE A 454 16.45 -19.19 33.14
CA ILE A 454 17.72 -18.53 32.81
C ILE A 454 18.28 -19.19 31.55
N TRP A 455 18.53 -18.40 30.50
CA TRP A 455 19.09 -18.92 29.26
C TRP A 455 20.62 -18.97 29.32
N PRO A 456 21.26 -20.08 28.93
CA PRO A 456 22.71 -20.14 28.77
C PRO A 456 23.16 -19.17 27.68
N ASN A 457 24.23 -18.41 27.92
CA ASN A 457 24.75 -17.41 26.97
C ASN A 457 24.99 -17.98 25.55
N GLU A 458 25.48 -19.22 25.45
CA GLU A 458 25.74 -19.90 24.17
C GLU A 458 24.47 -20.24 23.37
N GLU A 459 23.31 -20.34 24.03
CA GLU A 459 22.05 -20.74 23.43
C GLU A 459 21.11 -19.57 23.16
N VAL A 460 21.42 -18.35 23.64
CA VAL A 460 20.55 -17.17 23.61
C VAL A 460 19.95 -16.94 22.22
N GLU A 461 20.79 -16.88 21.18
CA GLU A 461 20.33 -16.64 19.80
C GLU A 461 19.44 -17.75 19.25
N SER A 462 19.78 -19.01 19.53
CA SER A 462 18.98 -20.15 19.06
C SER A 462 17.60 -20.20 19.73
N ARG A 463 17.53 -19.86 21.02
CA ARG A 463 16.29 -19.80 21.79
C ARG A 463 15.46 -18.58 21.43
N THR A 464 16.07 -17.43 21.16
CA THR A 464 15.38 -16.25 20.63
C THR A 464 14.66 -16.58 19.33
N LYS A 465 15.31 -17.29 18.39
CA LYS A 465 14.67 -17.71 17.13
C LYS A 465 13.50 -18.67 17.33
N LEU A 466 13.58 -19.59 18.30
CA LEU A 466 12.46 -20.46 18.64
C LEU A 466 11.31 -19.67 19.26
N PHE A 467 11.61 -18.74 20.17
CA PHE A 467 10.62 -17.86 20.78
C PHE A 467 9.88 -17.03 19.72
N PHE A 468 10.59 -16.44 18.76
CA PHE A 468 9.98 -15.68 17.66
C PHE A 468 8.97 -16.52 16.88
N GLN A 469 9.24 -17.81 16.65
CA GLN A 469 8.33 -18.71 15.94
C GLN A 469 7.06 -19.01 16.75
N GLU A 470 7.20 -19.22 18.06
CA GLU A 470 6.09 -19.50 18.96
C GLU A 470 5.21 -18.26 19.17
N ASP A 471 5.84 -17.11 19.42
CA ASP A 471 5.16 -15.85 19.64
C ASP A 471 4.49 -15.31 18.37
N ARG A 472 5.12 -15.49 17.20
CA ARG A 472 4.48 -15.22 15.89
C ARG A 472 3.21 -16.05 15.69
N ARG A 473 3.20 -17.31 16.14
CA ARG A 473 1.99 -18.15 16.12
C ARG A 473 0.90 -17.68 17.08
N ARG A 474 1.25 -17.00 18.18
CA ARG A 474 0.27 -16.36 19.07
C ARG A 474 -0.41 -15.19 18.36
N GLY A 475 0.35 -14.41 17.60
CA GLY A 475 -0.18 -13.35 16.74
C GLY A 475 -0.87 -12.21 17.51
N PHE A 476 -1.62 -11.37 16.78
CA PHE A 476 -2.50 -10.33 17.32
C PHE A 476 -3.91 -10.42 16.72
N SER A 477 -4.87 -9.78 17.37
CA SER A 477 -6.30 -9.78 17.03
C SER A 477 -6.98 -8.49 17.50
N PHE A 478 -8.20 -8.21 17.02
CA PHE A 478 -9.00 -7.08 17.49
C PHE A 478 -9.54 -7.24 18.92
N SER A 479 -9.40 -8.42 19.53
CA SER A 479 -9.72 -8.63 20.95
C SER A 479 -8.56 -8.30 21.90
N ASP A 480 -7.37 -7.98 21.36
CA ASP A 480 -6.22 -7.62 22.18
C ASP A 480 -6.33 -6.17 22.66
N THR A 481 -6.05 -5.96 23.95
CA THR A 481 -6.08 -4.63 24.57
C THR A 481 -4.75 -3.87 24.43
N SER A 482 -3.74 -4.47 23.81
CA SER A 482 -2.47 -3.84 23.46
C SER A 482 -1.82 -4.57 22.29
N PHE A 483 -1.12 -3.80 21.46
CA PHE A 483 -0.32 -4.30 20.35
C PHE A 483 1.18 -4.33 20.68
N HIS A 484 1.53 -4.32 21.97
CA HIS A 484 2.90 -4.43 22.48
C HIS A 484 3.03 -5.52 23.54
N ARG A 485 4.02 -6.39 23.39
CA ARG A 485 4.38 -7.42 24.36
C ARG A 485 5.87 -7.39 24.64
N PHE A 486 6.24 -7.35 25.92
CA PHE A 486 7.62 -7.36 26.39
C PHE A 486 7.88 -8.63 27.19
N THR A 487 8.80 -9.46 26.72
CA THR A 487 9.23 -10.66 27.43
C THR A 487 10.69 -10.51 27.86
N GLY A 488 10.92 -10.41 29.17
CA GLY A 488 12.25 -10.39 29.77
C GLY A 488 12.78 -11.80 30.03
N ILE A 489 14.06 -12.03 29.73
CA ILE A 489 14.77 -13.28 29.94
C ILE A 489 16.13 -13.01 30.57
N ARG A 490 16.40 -13.65 31.71
CA ARG A 490 17.72 -13.57 32.35
C ARG A 490 18.72 -14.47 31.64
N ILE A 491 19.92 -13.96 31.40
CA ILE A 491 21.03 -14.70 30.80
C ILE A 491 21.97 -15.17 31.91
N SER A 492 22.61 -16.33 31.72
CA SER A 492 23.52 -16.94 32.69
C SER A 492 24.72 -16.08 33.08
N ASP A 493 25.08 -15.09 32.27
CA ASP A 493 26.17 -14.13 32.52
C ASP A 493 25.75 -12.92 33.36
N GLY A 494 24.47 -12.85 33.76
CA GLY A 494 23.88 -11.75 34.52
C GLY A 494 23.20 -10.68 33.66
N GLY A 495 23.24 -10.79 32.33
CA GLY A 495 22.51 -9.92 31.42
C GLY A 495 21.01 -10.17 31.39
N LEU A 496 20.26 -9.22 30.84
CA LEU A 496 18.82 -9.33 30.62
C LEU A 496 18.52 -9.08 29.13
N ARG A 497 17.98 -10.07 28.44
CA ARG A 497 17.41 -9.88 27.09
C ARG A 497 15.93 -9.57 27.22
N VAL A 498 15.47 -8.50 26.62
CA VAL A 498 14.06 -8.17 26.48
C VAL A 498 13.67 -8.34 25.02
N ILE A 499 12.70 -9.23 24.76
CA ILE A 499 12.08 -9.39 23.46
C ILE A 499 10.87 -8.46 23.41
N TRP A 500 10.89 -7.53 22.46
CA TRP A 500 9.78 -6.63 22.18
C TRP A 500 9.03 -7.13 20.95
N THR A 501 7.78 -7.52 21.14
CA THR A 501 6.88 -7.88 20.05
C THR A 501 5.88 -6.77 19.82
N THR A 502 5.71 -6.36 18.58
CA THR A 502 4.71 -5.35 18.19
C THR A 502 4.02 -5.74 16.88
N HIS A 503 2.83 -5.20 16.63
CA HIS A 503 2.21 -5.28 15.31
C HIS A 503 2.66 -4.10 14.44
N HIS A 504 2.91 -4.30 13.14
CA HIS A 504 3.40 -3.25 12.25
C HIS A 504 2.41 -2.07 12.13
N ALA A 505 1.11 -2.31 12.25
CA ALA A 505 0.09 -1.25 12.16
C ALA A 505 0.22 -0.10 13.19
N VAL A 506 1.02 -0.23 14.27
CA VAL A 506 1.24 0.87 15.23
C VAL A 506 2.50 1.69 14.97
N MET A 507 3.51 1.14 14.28
CA MET A 507 4.76 1.84 14.03
C MET A 507 5.50 1.31 12.81
N ASP A 508 6.23 2.19 12.13
CA ASP A 508 7.20 1.83 11.10
C ASP A 508 8.64 1.82 11.65
N GLY A 509 9.60 1.33 10.86
CA GLY A 509 11.02 1.28 11.28
C GLY A 509 11.62 2.64 11.64
N TRP A 510 11.14 3.74 11.04
CA TRP A 510 11.53 5.09 11.45
C TRP A 510 11.08 5.37 12.88
N SER A 511 9.83 5.08 13.19
CA SER A 511 9.24 5.25 14.52
C SER A 511 9.91 4.37 15.57
N GLU A 512 10.32 3.15 15.21
CA GLU A 512 11.03 2.23 16.10
C GLU A 512 12.32 2.85 16.66
N THR A 513 13.14 3.45 15.78
CA THR A 513 14.38 4.14 16.21
C THR A 513 14.10 5.32 17.15
N LEU A 514 13.11 6.15 16.82
CA LEU A 514 12.68 7.28 17.67
C LEU A 514 12.22 6.82 19.05
N LEU A 515 11.44 5.74 19.11
CA LEU A 515 10.91 5.19 20.36
C LEU A 515 12.02 4.66 21.25
N VAL A 516 13.00 3.93 20.68
CA VAL A 516 14.14 3.41 21.43
C VAL A 516 15.00 4.53 21.98
N ASP A 517 15.26 5.58 21.21
CA ASP A 517 16.04 6.73 21.68
C ASP A 517 15.31 7.50 22.79
N ARG A 518 13.99 7.70 22.66
CA ARG A 518 13.17 8.31 23.72
C ARG A 518 13.14 7.44 24.98
N LEU A 519 13.03 6.13 24.83
CA LEU A 519 13.06 5.17 25.94
C LEU A 519 14.42 5.20 26.66
N ARG A 520 15.53 5.27 25.92
CA ARG A 520 16.88 5.43 26.48
C ARG A 520 17.02 6.72 27.29
N CYS A 521 16.46 7.84 26.81
CA CYS A 521 16.46 9.09 27.56
C CYS A 521 15.74 8.94 28.91
N LEU A 522 14.53 8.37 28.90
CA LEU A 522 13.75 8.14 30.11
C LEU A 522 14.46 7.18 31.09
N CYS A 523 15.09 6.12 30.60
CA CYS A 523 15.86 5.19 31.43
C CYS A 523 17.07 5.85 32.09
N ASN A 524 17.70 6.82 31.41
CA ASN A 524 18.79 7.63 31.94
C ASN A 524 18.33 8.78 32.85
N GLY A 525 17.02 8.93 33.08
CA GLY A 525 16.45 10.01 33.88
C GLY A 525 16.47 11.38 33.20
N THR A 526 16.63 11.42 31.87
CA THR A 526 16.54 12.64 31.06
C THR A 526 15.19 12.73 30.37
N SER A 527 14.75 13.94 30.03
CA SER A 527 13.50 14.15 29.30
C SER A 527 13.73 14.01 27.80
N PRO A 528 12.97 13.16 27.08
CA PRO A 528 13.05 13.07 25.63
C PRO A 528 12.54 14.36 24.97
N PRO A 529 13.00 14.69 23.76
CA PRO A 529 12.43 15.77 22.98
C PRO A 529 10.96 15.48 22.65
N ARG A 530 10.07 16.43 22.95
CA ARG A 530 8.65 16.31 22.62
C ARG A 530 8.43 16.35 21.12
N SER A 531 7.53 15.50 20.62
CA SER A 531 7.09 15.57 19.23
C SER A 531 6.41 16.92 18.96
N ARG A 532 6.68 17.50 17.78
CA ARG A 532 6.06 18.77 17.34
C ARG A 532 4.70 18.55 16.68
N ALA A 533 4.39 17.31 16.31
CA ALA A 533 3.13 16.90 15.70
C ALA A 533 2.68 15.54 16.24
N SER A 534 1.37 15.33 16.31
CA SER A 534 0.77 14.05 16.67
C SER A 534 0.41 13.25 15.42
N PHE A 535 0.27 11.94 15.56
CA PHE A 535 -0.25 11.10 14.47
C PHE A 535 -1.69 11.49 14.08
N GLN A 536 -2.51 11.94 15.05
CA GLN A 536 -3.83 12.51 14.78
C GLN A 536 -3.76 13.69 13.80
N ARG A 537 -2.75 14.56 13.93
CA ARG A 537 -2.56 15.69 13.01
C ARG A 537 -2.19 15.22 11.61
N TYR A 538 -1.42 14.13 11.49
CA TYR A 538 -1.15 13.48 10.21
C TYR A 538 -2.42 12.91 9.57
N ILE A 539 -3.30 12.25 10.34
CA ILE A 539 -4.59 11.75 9.83
C ILE A 539 -5.52 12.89 9.39
N SER A 540 -5.53 14.00 10.13
CA SER A 540 -6.24 15.22 9.70
C SER A 540 -5.69 15.75 8.39
N TRP A 541 -4.36 15.90 8.28
CA TRP A 541 -3.70 16.34 7.05
C TRP A 541 -4.04 15.41 5.88
N LEU A 542 -3.98 14.09 6.08
CA LEU A 542 -4.30 13.09 5.07
C LEU A 542 -5.75 13.23 4.57
N SER A 543 -6.66 13.50 5.50
CA SER A 543 -8.09 13.67 5.23
C SER A 543 -8.43 14.92 4.40
N ASP A 544 -7.53 15.90 4.39
CA ASP A 544 -7.66 17.18 3.68
C ASP A 544 -6.99 17.18 2.30
N GLN A 545 -6.32 16.08 1.90
CA GLN A 545 -5.59 16.02 0.63
C GLN A 545 -6.54 16.01 -0.59
N PRO A 546 -6.19 16.74 -1.66
CA PRO A 546 -7.03 16.82 -2.86
C PRO A 546 -6.90 15.54 -3.71
N VAL A 547 -8.00 14.78 -3.74
CA VAL A 547 -8.09 13.50 -4.48
C VAL A 547 -7.85 13.69 -5.98
N ASP A 548 -8.41 14.73 -6.60
CA ASP A 548 -8.31 14.99 -8.04
C ASP A 548 -6.87 15.20 -8.53
N LEU A 549 -6.03 15.87 -7.72
CA LEU A 549 -4.62 16.09 -8.05
C LEU A 549 -3.82 14.79 -7.95
N CYS A 550 -4.11 13.95 -6.94
CA CYS A 550 -3.51 12.63 -6.81
C CYS A 550 -3.88 11.72 -7.99
N GLU A 551 -5.16 11.68 -8.35
CA GLU A 551 -5.63 10.89 -9.49
C GLU A 551 -4.94 11.29 -10.79
N THR A 552 -4.81 12.60 -11.04
CA THR A 552 -4.12 13.14 -12.21
C THR A 552 -2.65 12.73 -12.24
N PHE A 553 -1.94 12.86 -11.10
CA PHE A 553 -0.54 12.48 -11.00
C PHE A 553 -0.32 10.98 -11.24
N TRP A 554 -1.10 10.11 -10.60
CA TRP A 554 -0.94 8.67 -10.71
C TRP A 554 -1.31 8.14 -12.10
N THR A 555 -2.37 8.69 -12.70
CA THR A 555 -2.74 8.36 -14.08
C THR A 555 -1.64 8.73 -15.06
N SER A 556 -1.02 9.91 -14.89
CA SER A 556 0.09 10.34 -15.75
C SER A 556 1.38 9.54 -15.52
N SER A 557 1.73 9.26 -14.26
CA SER A 557 2.97 8.57 -13.90
C SER A 557 2.98 7.11 -14.33
N LEU A 558 1.80 6.52 -14.55
CA LEU A 558 1.60 5.12 -14.90
C LEU A 558 0.94 4.93 -16.28
N GLU A 559 0.98 5.93 -17.17
CA GLU A 559 0.33 5.89 -18.49
C GLU A 559 0.71 4.65 -19.33
N ASN A 560 1.95 4.17 -19.19
CA ASN A 560 2.48 3.02 -19.96
C ASN A 560 2.52 1.72 -19.15
N ILE A 561 1.72 1.61 -18.10
CA ILE A 561 1.70 0.43 -17.22
C ILE A 561 1.42 -0.88 -17.96
N ASP A 562 0.60 -0.85 -19.01
CA ASP A 562 0.25 -2.05 -19.81
C ASP A 562 1.43 -2.63 -20.60
N GLN A 563 2.54 -1.89 -20.73
CA GLN A 563 3.79 -2.36 -21.35
C GLN A 563 4.71 -3.05 -20.33
N ALA A 564 4.44 -2.92 -19.02
CA ALA A 564 5.21 -3.60 -18.00
C ALA A 564 4.89 -5.10 -18.00
N ILE A 565 5.92 -5.92 -17.90
CA ILE A 565 5.79 -7.38 -17.86
C ILE A 565 6.13 -7.85 -16.45
N PRO A 566 5.28 -8.67 -15.80
CA PRO A 566 5.58 -9.27 -14.51
C PRO A 566 6.88 -10.07 -14.51
N LEU A 567 7.61 -10.02 -13.40
CA LEU A 567 8.83 -10.81 -13.26
C LEU A 567 8.44 -12.25 -12.92
N SER A 568 8.60 -13.17 -13.87
CA SER A 568 8.40 -14.60 -13.63
C SER A 568 9.73 -15.31 -13.45
N LEU A 569 9.92 -15.89 -12.26
CA LEU A 569 11.06 -16.74 -11.93
C LEU A 569 10.57 -18.17 -11.67
N PRO A 570 11.40 -19.19 -11.93
CA PRO A 570 11.00 -20.58 -11.71
C PRO A 570 10.86 -20.88 -10.21
N ALA A 571 9.79 -21.59 -9.88
CA ALA A 571 9.59 -22.20 -8.57
C ALA A 571 10.58 -23.36 -8.35
N PRO A 572 10.91 -23.70 -7.09
CA PRO A 572 11.82 -24.80 -6.81
C PRO A 572 11.25 -26.16 -7.28
N LEU A 573 12.08 -26.97 -7.95
CA LEU A 573 11.71 -28.33 -8.38
C LEU A 573 11.51 -29.29 -7.21
N VAL A 574 12.16 -29.01 -6.08
CA VAL A 574 12.03 -29.74 -4.81
C VAL A 574 11.63 -28.75 -3.75
N PHE A 575 10.42 -28.90 -3.21
CA PHE A 575 9.95 -28.04 -2.13
C PHE A 575 10.81 -28.26 -0.88
N PRO A 576 11.40 -27.19 -0.31
CA PRO A 576 12.17 -27.30 0.90
C PRO A 576 11.31 -27.91 2.03
N THR A 577 11.80 -28.96 2.66
CA THR A 577 11.17 -29.49 3.89
C THR A 577 11.54 -28.57 5.05
N GLY A 578 10.72 -27.53 5.28
CA GLY A 578 10.89 -26.56 6.36
C GLY A 578 9.85 -25.44 6.29
N LYS A 579 9.37 -24.97 7.44
CA LYS A 579 8.24 -24.01 7.57
C LYS A 579 8.59 -22.54 7.26
N GLN A 580 9.79 -22.22 6.78
CA GLN A 580 10.13 -20.81 6.54
C GLN A 580 9.51 -20.31 5.24
N ARG A 581 8.52 -19.43 5.37
CA ARG A 581 7.78 -18.80 4.25
C ARG A 581 8.69 -17.92 3.39
N TYR A 582 9.63 -17.22 4.03
CA TYR A 582 10.60 -16.34 3.39
C TYR A 582 12.03 -16.82 3.64
N GLN A 583 12.91 -16.63 2.67
CA GLN A 583 14.36 -16.79 2.82
C GLN A 583 15.04 -15.46 2.53
N VAL A 584 16.11 -15.15 3.28
CA VAL A 584 16.83 -13.87 3.18
C VAL A 584 18.31 -14.11 2.86
N SER A 585 18.86 -13.28 2.00
CA SER A 585 20.30 -13.12 1.82
C SER A 585 20.72 -11.71 2.23
N LYS A 586 21.77 -11.61 3.06
CA LYS A 586 22.30 -10.34 3.59
C LYS A 586 23.65 -10.06 2.98
N HIS A 587 23.83 -8.86 2.43
CA HIS A 587 25.04 -8.43 1.74
C HIS A 587 25.51 -7.09 2.28
N ILE A 588 26.82 -6.91 2.40
CA ILE A 588 27.42 -5.63 2.79
C ILE A 588 28.33 -5.19 1.67
N ILE A 589 28.08 -4.01 1.11
CA ILE A 589 28.88 -3.43 0.01
C ILE A 589 29.42 -2.05 0.37
N GLN A 590 30.55 -1.70 -0.22
CA GLN A 590 31.15 -0.38 -0.13
C GLN A 590 31.16 0.27 -1.52
N LEU A 591 30.70 1.51 -1.61
CA LEU A 591 30.58 2.24 -2.87
C LEU A 591 31.32 3.60 -2.77
N PRO A 592 32.66 3.61 -2.80
CA PRO A 592 33.45 4.79 -2.44
C PRO A 592 33.24 6.00 -3.35
N GLN A 593 32.78 5.79 -4.59
CA GLN A 593 32.52 6.86 -5.56
C GLN A 593 31.05 7.31 -5.61
N LEU A 594 30.14 6.64 -4.89
CA LEU A 594 28.70 6.89 -4.99
C LEU A 594 28.33 8.34 -4.65
N ALA A 595 28.89 8.87 -3.57
CA ALA A 595 28.69 10.27 -3.17
C ALA A 595 29.13 11.26 -4.26
N SER A 596 30.19 10.92 -5.01
CA SER A 596 30.66 11.74 -6.13
C SER A 596 29.74 11.64 -7.35
N VAL A 597 29.22 10.45 -7.65
CA VAL A 597 28.20 10.24 -8.71
C VAL A 597 26.93 11.02 -8.38
N CYS A 598 26.38 10.86 -7.18
CA CYS A 598 25.21 11.59 -6.69
C CYS A 598 25.41 13.10 -6.80
N LYS A 599 26.56 13.62 -6.35
CA LYS A 599 26.89 15.05 -6.43
C LYS A 599 26.98 15.54 -7.87
N ASN A 600 27.60 14.78 -8.76
CA ASN A 600 27.78 15.17 -10.18
C ASN A 600 26.47 15.14 -10.97
N LEU A 601 25.55 14.24 -10.62
CA LEU A 601 24.25 14.10 -11.28
C LEU A 601 23.13 14.86 -10.57
N HIS A 602 23.40 15.49 -9.42
CA HIS A 602 22.39 16.09 -8.54
C HIS A 602 21.28 15.10 -8.15
N THR A 603 21.66 13.87 -7.79
CA THR A 603 20.73 12.79 -7.41
C THR A 603 21.03 12.25 -6.01
N THR A 604 20.20 11.32 -5.51
CA THR A 604 20.40 10.66 -4.21
C THR A 604 20.88 9.22 -4.38
N PRO A 605 21.52 8.62 -3.34
CA PRO A 605 21.85 7.20 -3.35
C PRO A 605 20.63 6.32 -3.67
N SER A 606 19.47 6.63 -3.07
CA SER A 606 18.21 5.92 -3.33
C SER A 606 17.90 5.80 -4.82
N SER A 607 18.03 6.89 -5.60
CA SER A 607 17.79 6.86 -7.04
C SER A 607 18.72 5.91 -7.81
N ILE A 608 19.95 5.74 -7.36
CA ILE A 608 20.92 4.82 -7.97
C ILE A 608 20.52 3.36 -7.70
N PHE A 609 20.09 3.03 -6.48
CA PHE A 609 19.61 1.69 -6.14
C PHE A 609 18.31 1.33 -6.87
N HIS A 610 17.40 2.28 -7.03
CA HIS A 610 16.18 2.10 -7.83
C HIS A 610 16.49 1.93 -9.31
N ALA A 611 17.39 2.73 -9.87
CA ALA A 611 17.83 2.60 -11.27
C ALA A 611 18.53 1.25 -11.52
N ALA A 612 19.34 0.79 -10.57
CA ALA A 612 19.97 -0.53 -10.63
C ALA A 612 18.92 -1.65 -10.64
N TRP A 613 17.86 -1.52 -9.84
CA TRP A 613 16.79 -2.52 -9.78
C TRP A 613 15.95 -2.53 -11.06
N ALA A 614 15.59 -1.35 -11.58
CA ALA A 614 14.93 -1.21 -12.87
C ALA A 614 15.75 -1.87 -13.99
N LEU A 615 17.07 -1.71 -13.99
CA LEU A 615 17.95 -2.34 -14.97
C LEU A 615 17.99 -3.87 -14.82
N VAL A 616 18.02 -4.42 -13.60
CA VAL A 616 17.89 -5.87 -13.39
C VAL A 616 16.58 -6.38 -13.96
N LEU A 617 15.45 -5.73 -13.65
CA LEU A 617 14.14 -6.12 -14.16
C LEU A 617 14.10 -6.07 -15.69
N HIS A 618 14.70 -5.06 -16.32
CA HIS A 618 14.80 -4.97 -17.78
C HIS A 618 15.55 -6.17 -18.37
N GLN A 619 16.66 -6.58 -17.75
CA GLN A 619 17.48 -7.69 -18.23
C GLN A 619 16.78 -9.05 -18.09
N TYR A 620 15.89 -9.23 -17.11
CA TYR A 620 15.14 -10.47 -16.92
C TYR A 620 13.81 -10.51 -17.69
N THR A 621 13.08 -9.39 -17.75
CA THR A 621 11.78 -9.31 -18.43
C THR A 621 11.93 -9.05 -19.93
N ARG A 622 13.07 -8.50 -20.36
CA ARG A 622 13.31 -8.00 -21.73
C ARG A 622 12.32 -6.91 -22.16
N SER A 623 11.65 -6.27 -21.19
CA SER A 623 10.78 -5.12 -21.42
C SER A 623 11.52 -3.81 -21.21
N ASN A 624 11.21 -2.80 -22.02
CA ASN A 624 11.70 -1.44 -21.83
C ASN A 624 10.91 -0.70 -20.73
N MET A 625 9.75 -1.20 -20.32
CA MET A 625 8.97 -0.65 -19.22
C MET A 625 8.95 -1.68 -18.09
N VAL A 626 9.44 -1.28 -16.91
CA VAL A 626 9.50 -2.15 -15.73
C VAL A 626 8.79 -1.49 -14.56
N LEU A 627 8.07 -2.32 -13.79
CA LEU A 627 7.23 -1.85 -12.69
C LEU A 627 7.61 -2.60 -11.42
N PHE A 628 7.84 -1.85 -10.34
CA PHE A 628 8.13 -2.38 -9.01
C PHE A 628 7.60 -1.45 -7.93
N GLY A 629 7.39 -1.97 -6.73
CA GLY A 629 6.98 -1.17 -5.58
C GLY A 629 8.18 -0.47 -4.95
N SER A 630 7.98 0.76 -4.48
CA SER A 630 8.95 1.50 -3.68
C SER A 630 8.32 1.88 -2.35
N VAL A 631 9.04 1.62 -1.25
CA VAL A 631 8.64 2.05 0.08
C VAL A 631 9.12 3.48 0.30
N VAL A 632 8.17 4.40 0.46
CA VAL A 632 8.43 5.80 0.82
C VAL A 632 8.30 6.02 2.33
N SER A 633 8.96 7.06 2.85
CA SER A 633 8.98 7.38 4.28
C SER A 633 7.64 7.90 4.83
N GLY A 634 6.84 8.54 3.96
CA GLY A 634 5.68 9.35 4.33
C GLY A 634 5.98 10.60 5.16
N ARG A 635 7.27 10.91 5.39
CA ARG A 635 7.75 12.04 6.21
C ARG A 635 8.32 13.18 5.40
N ASP A 636 8.31 13.06 4.07
CA ASP A 636 8.76 14.10 3.13
C ASP A 636 7.57 14.95 2.63
N ILE A 637 6.62 15.24 3.52
CA ILE A 637 5.37 15.96 3.22
C ILE A 637 5.36 17.35 3.85
N ASN A 638 4.46 18.22 3.37
CA ASN A 638 4.29 19.57 3.89
C ASN A 638 3.49 19.59 5.21
N LEU A 639 4.04 18.97 6.25
CA LEU A 639 3.54 18.98 7.61
C LEU A 639 4.69 19.26 8.57
N GLU A 640 4.64 20.39 9.27
CA GLU A 640 5.69 20.78 10.22
C GLU A 640 5.83 19.75 11.36
N GLY A 641 7.05 19.24 11.56
CA GLY A 641 7.36 18.28 12.62
C GLY A 641 7.03 16.82 12.30
N VAL A 642 6.68 16.50 11.04
CA VAL A 642 6.33 15.15 10.60
C VAL A 642 7.42 14.11 10.85
N GLU A 643 8.69 14.52 10.81
CA GLU A 643 9.86 13.69 11.08
C GLU A 643 9.91 13.13 12.51
N SER A 644 9.20 13.79 13.44
CA SER A 644 9.14 13.42 14.86
C SER A 644 7.92 12.58 15.22
N ILE A 645 7.00 12.35 14.28
CA ILE A 645 5.78 11.57 14.48
C ILE A 645 6.11 10.08 14.58
N VAL A 646 5.70 9.48 15.69
CA VAL A 646 5.63 8.03 15.87
C VAL A 646 4.34 7.53 15.21
N GLY A 647 4.45 6.55 14.32
CA GLY A 647 3.34 5.89 13.65
C GLY A 647 3.69 5.36 12.27
N VAL A 648 2.75 4.63 11.66
CA VAL A 648 2.90 4.08 10.31
C VAL A 648 2.63 5.17 9.27
N LEU A 649 3.69 5.89 8.88
CA LEU A 649 3.62 6.90 7.82
C LEU A 649 4.17 6.36 6.50
N ILE A 650 4.98 5.29 6.55
CA ILE A 650 5.45 4.64 5.33
C ILE A 650 4.29 4.28 4.41
N ASN A 651 4.55 4.29 3.11
CA ASN A 651 3.61 3.76 2.12
C ASN A 651 4.39 3.04 1.02
N THR A 652 3.74 2.07 0.37
CA THR A 652 4.30 1.39 -0.80
C THR A 652 3.61 1.89 -2.04
N VAL A 653 4.37 2.46 -2.96
CA VAL A 653 3.84 3.05 -4.20
C VAL A 653 4.54 2.47 -5.44
N PRO A 654 3.85 2.33 -6.57
CA PRO A 654 4.46 1.81 -7.80
C PRO A 654 5.43 2.83 -8.42
N ILE A 655 6.54 2.32 -8.95
CA ILE A 655 7.46 3.06 -9.82
C ILE A 655 7.50 2.36 -11.18
N LEU A 656 7.01 3.06 -12.20
CA LEU A 656 7.18 2.67 -13.60
C LEU A 656 8.44 3.34 -14.15
N ALA A 657 9.44 2.52 -14.50
CA ALA A 657 10.70 3.01 -15.06
C ALA A 657 10.84 2.62 -16.53
N SER A 658 11.31 3.58 -17.34
CA SER A 658 11.64 3.37 -18.75
C SER A 658 13.14 3.09 -18.89
N VAL A 659 13.48 1.90 -19.35
CA VAL A 659 14.85 1.43 -19.56
C VAL A 659 15.07 1.19 -21.05
N LEU A 660 15.73 2.14 -21.71
CA LEU A 660 16.05 2.08 -23.14
C LEU A 660 17.48 1.54 -23.35
N PRO A 661 17.69 0.45 -24.11
CA PRO A 661 19.03 -0.15 -24.27
C PRO A 661 20.10 0.82 -24.80
N THR A 662 19.72 1.76 -25.65
CA THR A 662 20.62 2.75 -26.27
C THR A 662 20.89 3.97 -25.39
N ALA A 663 20.13 4.15 -24.30
CA ALA A 663 20.33 5.27 -23.39
C ALA A 663 21.57 5.03 -22.51
N SER A 664 22.13 6.12 -22.00
CA SER A 664 23.22 6.09 -21.03
C SER A 664 22.73 5.79 -19.61
N VAL A 665 23.62 5.27 -18.77
CA VAL A 665 23.36 5.08 -17.33
C VAL A 665 22.91 6.38 -16.67
N ARG A 666 23.53 7.51 -17.04
CA ARG A 666 23.15 8.86 -16.61
C ARG A 666 21.66 9.14 -16.85
N GLU A 667 21.19 8.89 -18.06
CA GLU A 667 19.80 9.19 -18.45
C GLU A 667 18.81 8.33 -17.64
N LEU A 668 19.12 7.05 -17.40
CA LEU A 668 18.31 6.19 -16.54
C LEU A 668 18.26 6.70 -15.10
N ILE A 669 19.42 7.03 -14.50
CA ILE A 669 19.48 7.55 -13.13
C ILE A 669 18.69 8.85 -12.99
N LEU A 670 18.83 9.78 -13.94
CA LEU A 670 18.11 11.05 -13.94
C LEU A 670 16.60 10.86 -14.12
N SER A 671 16.18 9.95 -15.01
CA SER A 671 14.76 9.64 -15.22
C SER A 671 14.13 9.05 -13.95
N VAL A 672 14.79 8.07 -13.32
CA VAL A 672 14.30 7.47 -12.08
C VAL A 672 14.32 8.47 -10.92
N HIS A 673 15.35 9.33 -10.85
CA HIS A 673 15.43 10.39 -9.84
C HIS A 673 14.28 11.40 -9.97
N GLY A 674 13.97 11.85 -11.20
CA GLY A 674 12.85 12.75 -11.46
C GLY A 674 11.53 12.20 -10.93
N ASN A 675 11.25 10.91 -11.20
CA ASN A 675 10.06 10.25 -10.67
C ASN A 675 10.05 10.25 -9.13
N ILE A 676 11.17 9.88 -8.49
CA ILE A 676 11.26 9.79 -7.02
C ILE A 676 11.08 11.15 -6.33
N VAL A 677 11.53 12.25 -6.92
CA VAL A 677 11.45 13.59 -6.32
C VAL A 677 10.03 14.14 -6.27
N GLU A 678 9.18 13.79 -7.23
CA GLU A 678 7.79 14.25 -7.26
C GLU A 678 6.85 13.38 -6.39
N LEU A 679 7.24 12.12 -6.12
CA LEU A 679 6.44 11.17 -5.35
C LEU A 679 5.94 11.68 -3.99
N PRO A 680 6.74 12.34 -3.12
CA PRO A 680 6.33 12.60 -1.74
C PRO A 680 4.98 13.29 -1.60
N GLN A 681 4.66 14.25 -2.48
CA GLN A 681 3.39 15.01 -2.45
C GLN A 681 2.16 14.12 -2.69
N TYR A 682 2.30 13.04 -3.46
CA TYR A 682 1.20 12.15 -3.87
C TYR A 682 1.31 10.74 -3.32
N SER A 683 2.39 10.46 -2.57
CA SER A 683 2.72 9.16 -2.02
C SER A 683 1.78 8.68 -0.92
N HIS A 684 0.85 9.53 -0.47
CA HIS A 684 -0.18 9.21 0.51
C HIS A 684 -1.38 8.46 -0.09
N ALA A 685 -1.46 8.36 -1.43
CA ALA A 685 -2.52 7.61 -2.11
C ALA A 685 -2.46 6.11 -1.79
N SER A 686 -3.64 5.49 -1.64
CA SER A 686 -3.72 4.05 -1.42
C SER A 686 -3.43 3.27 -2.70
N LEU A 687 -2.81 2.09 -2.59
CA LEU A 687 -2.63 1.20 -3.75
C LEU A 687 -3.97 0.79 -4.38
N VAL A 688 -5.05 0.74 -3.60
CA VAL A 688 -6.41 0.45 -4.12
C VAL A 688 -6.90 1.57 -5.02
N ASP A 689 -6.71 2.83 -4.61
CA ASP A 689 -7.09 3.99 -5.42
C ASP A 689 -6.22 4.08 -6.67
N ILE A 690 -4.89 3.86 -6.55
CA ILE A 690 -3.98 3.86 -7.70
C ILE A 690 -4.40 2.80 -8.73
N LYS A 691 -4.73 1.58 -8.30
CA LYS A 691 -5.26 0.52 -9.18
C LYS A 691 -6.55 0.96 -9.87
N ARG A 692 -7.48 1.57 -9.13
CA ARG A 692 -8.74 2.08 -9.68
C ARG A 692 -8.51 3.15 -10.75
N TRP A 693 -7.69 4.15 -10.46
CA TRP A 693 -7.39 5.26 -11.38
C TRP A 693 -6.68 4.80 -12.65
N THR A 694 -5.82 3.79 -12.54
CA THR A 694 -5.05 3.23 -13.67
C THR A 694 -5.76 2.09 -14.40
N SER A 695 -7.01 1.80 -14.04
CA SER A 695 -7.81 0.69 -14.59
C SER A 695 -7.15 -0.69 -14.47
N GLN A 696 -6.30 -0.87 -13.44
CA GLN A 696 -5.63 -2.14 -13.15
C GLN A 696 -6.46 -2.96 -12.15
N HIS A 697 -6.71 -4.23 -12.46
CA HIS A 697 -7.67 -5.04 -11.71
C HIS A 697 -7.04 -6.13 -10.83
N THR A 698 -5.82 -6.59 -11.12
CA THR A 698 -5.25 -7.78 -10.47
C THR A 698 -3.82 -7.58 -9.96
N TRP A 699 -2.95 -6.97 -10.75
CA TRP A 699 -1.51 -6.95 -10.51
C TRP A 699 -0.91 -5.55 -10.70
N LEU A 700 0.12 -5.23 -9.91
CA LEU A 700 0.96 -4.04 -10.11
C LEU A 700 2.43 -4.42 -10.13
N PHE A 701 2.93 -5.14 -9.13
CA PHE A 701 4.35 -5.51 -9.07
C PHE A 701 4.60 -6.77 -8.22
N ASP A 702 5.67 -7.50 -8.58
CA ASP A 702 6.14 -8.72 -7.89
C ASP A 702 7.35 -8.48 -6.98
N SER A 703 7.87 -7.25 -6.98
CA SER A 703 9.01 -6.86 -6.16
C SER A 703 8.79 -5.51 -5.50
N ILE A 704 9.31 -5.37 -4.28
CA ILE A 704 9.32 -4.11 -3.53
C ILE A 704 10.77 -3.78 -3.15
N LEU A 705 11.13 -2.51 -3.28
CA LEU A 705 12.41 -1.97 -2.83
C LEU A 705 12.17 -0.87 -1.79
N GLY A 706 12.77 -1.03 -0.61
CA GLY A 706 12.80 -0.03 0.45
C GLY A 706 14.22 0.48 0.67
N PHE A 707 14.37 1.80 0.78
CA PHE A 707 15.63 2.45 1.12
C PHE A 707 15.47 3.14 2.48
N GLY A 708 16.09 2.58 3.52
CA GLY A 708 16.10 3.14 4.87
C GLY A 708 16.92 4.42 4.90
N ASN A 709 16.31 5.54 5.27
CA ASN A 709 16.96 6.86 5.37
C ASN A 709 17.27 7.28 6.83
N TYR A 710 17.08 6.39 7.80
CA TYR A 710 17.34 6.68 9.21
C TYR A 710 18.72 6.15 9.60
N SER A 711 19.50 7.00 10.28
CA SER A 711 20.79 6.60 10.83
C SER A 711 20.54 5.65 12.00
N SER A 712 21.06 4.42 11.95
CA SER A 712 21.24 3.62 13.15
C SER A 712 22.17 4.41 14.08
N CYS A 713 21.64 4.93 15.18
CA CYS A 713 22.45 5.63 16.18
C CYS A 713 23.30 4.57 16.91
N GLU A 714 24.46 4.21 16.35
CA GLU A 714 25.50 3.46 17.07
C GLU A 714 26.50 4.37 17.80
N ASP A 715 26.42 5.69 17.62
CA ASP A 715 27.36 6.63 18.24
C ASP A 715 26.67 7.53 19.28
N ASP A 716 26.55 7.03 20.51
CA ASP A 716 26.76 7.85 21.71
C ASP A 716 27.10 6.97 22.93
N LEU A 717 28.22 6.25 22.84
CA LEU A 717 28.90 5.60 23.97
C LEU A 717 29.55 6.61 24.97
N GLN A 718 29.10 7.86 25.01
CA GLN A 718 29.66 8.91 25.87
C GLN A 718 28.71 9.46 26.94
N SER A 719 27.67 8.71 27.32
CA SER A 719 26.99 8.96 28.58
C SER A 719 27.59 8.07 29.68
N SER A 720 27.89 8.66 30.83
CA SER A 720 28.32 7.96 32.04
C SER A 720 27.13 7.24 32.70
N SER A 721 26.47 6.33 31.96
CA SER A 721 25.37 5.51 32.47
C SER A 721 25.92 4.25 33.13
N ASN A 722 25.24 3.77 34.18
CA ASN A 722 25.61 2.52 34.87
C ASN A 722 25.08 1.26 34.15
N PHE A 723 24.45 1.43 32.98
CA PHE A 723 23.87 0.37 32.17
C PHE A 723 24.02 0.67 30.68
N SER A 724 23.89 -0.37 29.84
CA SER A 724 23.83 -0.28 28.38
C SER A 724 22.59 -1.00 27.85
N ILE A 725 22.01 -0.47 26.76
CA ILE A 725 20.90 -1.08 26.02
C ILE A 725 21.33 -1.24 24.57
N GLU A 726 21.74 -2.45 24.21
CA GLU A 726 22.03 -2.83 22.82
C GLU A 726 20.72 -3.22 22.14
N PHE A 727 20.34 -2.50 21.09
CA PHE A 727 19.06 -2.70 20.39
C PHE A 727 19.30 -3.39 19.04
N GLN A 728 18.56 -4.45 18.78
CA GLN A 728 18.52 -5.10 17.48
C GLN A 728 17.11 -4.93 16.90
N GLU A 729 17.06 -4.20 15.78
CA GLU A 729 15.83 -3.91 15.01
C GLU A 729 15.08 -5.18 14.60
N ALA A 730 13.77 -5.05 14.40
CA ALA A 730 12.96 -6.15 13.93
C ALA A 730 13.32 -6.60 12.50
N GLU A 731 13.28 -7.92 12.26
CA GLU A 731 13.31 -8.45 10.89
C GLU A 731 11.93 -8.25 10.24
N GLU A 732 11.87 -7.36 9.25
CA GLU A 732 10.67 -7.07 8.46
C GLU A 732 10.71 -7.79 7.12
N PHE A 733 9.57 -8.34 6.70
CA PHE A 733 9.38 -8.89 5.36
C PHE A 733 8.34 -8.06 4.61
N MET A 734 8.69 -7.65 3.39
CA MET A 734 7.76 -6.99 2.49
C MET A 734 6.80 -8.04 1.93
N ASP A 735 5.50 -7.73 1.89
CA ASP A 735 4.49 -8.63 1.31
C ASP A 735 4.56 -8.60 -0.23
N SER A 736 5.60 -9.24 -0.76
CA SER A 736 5.85 -9.40 -2.18
C SER A 736 6.65 -10.68 -2.42
N ASN A 737 6.83 -11.05 -3.70
CA ASN A 737 7.62 -12.23 -4.03
C ASN A 737 9.11 -11.99 -3.83
N ILE A 738 9.54 -10.74 -4.03
CA ILE A 738 10.90 -10.27 -3.77
C ILE A 738 10.84 -8.96 -2.96
N GLY A 739 11.48 -8.92 -1.79
CA GLY A 739 11.65 -7.70 -1.01
C GLY A 739 13.12 -7.32 -0.92
N ILE A 740 13.47 -6.07 -1.24
CA ILE A 740 14.83 -5.55 -1.16
C ILE A 740 14.86 -4.40 -0.15
N SER A 741 15.57 -4.58 0.96
CA SER A 741 15.76 -3.56 1.98
C SER A 741 17.21 -3.09 1.99
N ILE A 742 17.41 -1.77 1.90
CA ILE A 742 18.74 -1.16 1.85
C ILE A 742 18.91 -0.23 3.05
N TYR A 743 19.96 -0.46 3.83
CA TYR A 743 20.29 0.30 5.03
C TYR A 743 21.69 0.93 4.88
N PRO A 744 21.82 2.26 4.83
CA PRO A 744 23.10 2.92 4.91
C PRO A 744 23.68 2.77 6.32
N PHE A 745 24.96 2.40 6.42
CA PHE A 745 25.68 2.26 7.68
C PHE A 745 27.13 2.70 7.49
N GLU A 746 27.54 3.77 8.18
CA GLU A 746 28.85 4.42 7.98
C GLU A 746 29.11 4.72 6.48
N ASP A 747 30.22 4.22 5.93
CA ASP A 747 30.61 4.30 4.51
C ASP A 747 30.16 3.07 3.69
N LYS A 748 29.22 2.28 4.20
CA LYS A 748 28.75 1.02 3.60
C LYS A 748 27.23 0.98 3.46
N TYR A 749 26.75 -0.02 2.74
CA TYR A 749 25.34 -0.34 2.58
C TYR A 749 25.09 -1.81 2.91
N ARG A 750 24.18 -2.07 3.84
CA ARG A 750 23.62 -3.39 4.11
C ARG A 750 22.40 -3.57 3.20
N ILE A 751 22.41 -4.63 2.38
CA ILE A 751 21.34 -4.97 1.45
C ILE A 751 20.81 -6.33 1.83
N GLU A 752 19.53 -6.37 2.17
CA GLU A 752 18.82 -7.59 2.49
C GLU A 752 17.84 -7.90 1.36
N ILE A 753 17.99 -9.07 0.76
CA ILE A 753 17.13 -9.54 -0.33
C ILE A 753 16.36 -10.74 0.20
N SER A 754 15.05 -10.59 0.31
CA SER A 754 14.12 -11.60 0.78
C SER A 754 13.25 -12.12 -0.38
N HIS A 755 12.91 -13.41 -0.36
CA HIS A 755 11.98 -13.99 -1.33
C HIS A 755 11.09 -15.05 -0.70
N LYS A 756 9.91 -15.28 -1.30
CA LYS A 756 9.03 -16.38 -0.91
C LYS A 756 9.62 -17.72 -1.37
N ALA A 757 10.07 -18.53 -0.42
CA ALA A 757 10.83 -19.75 -0.69
C ALA A 757 10.02 -20.86 -1.41
N GLN A 758 8.69 -20.74 -1.45
CA GLN A 758 7.80 -21.67 -2.18
C GLN A 758 7.53 -21.21 -3.62
N GLU A 759 7.72 -19.93 -3.93
CA GLU A 759 7.41 -19.34 -5.24
C GLU A 759 8.66 -19.17 -6.12
N ILE A 760 9.84 -18.96 -5.51
CA ILE A 760 11.09 -18.69 -6.22
C ILE A 760 12.21 -19.61 -5.72
N ASP A 761 12.92 -20.28 -6.65
CA ASP A 761 14.09 -21.08 -6.33
C ASP A 761 15.24 -20.22 -5.78
N SER A 762 15.77 -20.59 -4.61
CA SER A 762 16.80 -19.81 -3.92
C SER A 762 18.12 -19.73 -4.67
N THR A 763 18.43 -20.70 -5.53
CA THR A 763 19.61 -20.64 -6.41
C THR A 763 19.43 -19.55 -7.45
N ILE A 764 18.25 -19.47 -8.06
CA ILE A 764 17.93 -18.41 -9.01
C ILE A 764 17.95 -17.04 -8.34
N MET A 765 17.40 -16.95 -7.13
CA MET A 765 17.45 -15.71 -6.35
C MET A 765 18.89 -15.28 -6.06
N SER A 766 19.81 -16.22 -5.81
CA SER A 766 21.22 -15.90 -5.59
C SER A 766 21.90 -15.28 -6.82
N TYR A 767 21.65 -15.81 -8.03
CA TYR A 767 22.19 -15.24 -9.27
C TYR A 767 21.64 -13.83 -9.53
N LEU A 768 20.33 -13.64 -9.32
CA LEU A 768 19.68 -12.34 -9.47
C LEU A 768 20.25 -11.33 -8.46
N GLY A 769 20.42 -11.73 -7.20
CA GLY A 769 21.01 -10.90 -6.15
C GLY A 769 22.46 -10.49 -6.47
N GLU A 770 23.30 -11.43 -6.91
CA GLU A 770 24.67 -11.13 -7.33
C GLU A 770 24.70 -10.12 -8.49
N ARG A 771 23.84 -10.30 -9.50
CA ARG A 771 23.72 -9.38 -10.63
C ARG A 771 23.28 -7.99 -10.17
N TYR A 772 22.33 -7.88 -9.24
CA TYR A 772 21.91 -6.61 -8.66
C TYR A 772 23.09 -5.89 -7.98
N LEU A 773 23.85 -6.58 -7.13
CA LEU A 773 25.03 -6.01 -6.46
C LEU A 773 26.10 -5.52 -7.44
N LYS A 774 26.33 -6.27 -8.53
CA LYS A 774 27.27 -5.87 -9.58
C LYS A 774 26.80 -4.65 -10.36
N ILE A 775 25.51 -4.57 -10.67
CA ILE A 775 24.92 -3.40 -11.34
C ILE A 775 25.02 -2.17 -10.45
N ILE A 776 24.68 -2.28 -9.17
CA ILE A 776 24.86 -1.18 -8.20
C ILE A 776 26.32 -0.71 -8.18
N SER A 777 27.28 -1.64 -8.15
CA SER A 777 28.71 -1.31 -8.15
C SER A 777 29.14 -0.55 -9.41
N LYS A 778 28.56 -0.88 -10.58
CA LYS A 778 28.81 -0.16 -11.84
C LYS A 778 28.16 1.23 -11.81
N LEU A 779 26.87 1.33 -11.48
CA LEU A 779 26.13 2.59 -11.44
C LEU A 779 26.68 3.56 -10.37
N GLY A 780 27.26 3.05 -9.29
CA GLY A 780 27.93 3.83 -8.25
C GLY A 780 29.36 4.27 -8.60
N ASN A 781 29.85 3.97 -9.81
CA ASN A 781 31.18 4.36 -10.30
C ASN A 781 31.05 5.35 -11.47
N ILE A 782 31.76 6.48 -11.36
CA ILE A 782 31.67 7.57 -12.32
C ILE A 782 32.02 7.14 -13.76
N GLU A 783 32.90 6.15 -13.93
CA GLU A 783 33.35 5.65 -15.23
C GLU A 783 32.21 5.04 -16.08
N TYR A 784 31.15 4.56 -15.43
CA TYR A 784 30.01 3.93 -16.11
C TYR A 784 28.88 4.92 -16.41
N THR A 785 28.97 6.17 -15.95
CA THR A 785 27.88 7.16 -16.06
C THR A 785 27.46 7.40 -17.51
N ASP A 786 28.42 7.45 -18.44
CA ASP A 786 28.15 7.73 -19.86
C ASP A 786 28.14 6.46 -20.72
N VAL A 787 28.15 5.28 -20.09
CA VAL A 787 28.09 3.97 -20.77
C VAL A 787 26.65 3.65 -21.16
N ALA A 788 26.46 3.04 -22.34
CA ALA A 788 25.15 2.61 -22.82
C ALA A 788 24.62 1.42 -22.02
N ILE A 789 23.32 1.43 -21.72
CA ILE A 789 22.65 0.41 -20.88
C ILE A 789 22.83 -1.01 -21.44
N GLU A 790 22.72 -1.19 -22.77
CA GLU A 790 22.88 -2.50 -23.43
C GLU A 790 24.24 -3.15 -23.16
N SER A 791 25.29 -2.35 -22.93
CA SER A 791 26.63 -2.86 -22.66
C SER A 791 26.79 -3.41 -21.25
N LEU A 792 25.80 -3.20 -20.38
CA LEU A 792 25.79 -3.72 -19.01
C LEU A 792 25.15 -5.10 -18.89
N ASP A 793 24.52 -5.61 -19.95
CA ASP A 793 23.93 -6.96 -19.99
C ASP A 793 24.97 -8.01 -20.43
N GLU A 794 25.89 -8.31 -19.53
CA GLU A 794 26.90 -9.37 -19.70
C GLU A 794 26.73 -10.44 -18.61
N PRO A 795 27.06 -11.71 -18.88
CA PRO A 795 27.00 -12.77 -17.89
C PRO A 795 28.10 -12.59 -16.83
N TYR A 796 27.69 -12.59 -15.56
CA TYR A 796 28.60 -12.54 -14.41
C TYR A 796 29.24 -13.90 -14.14
N GLU A 797 30.28 -13.98 -13.30
CA GLU A 797 31.11 -15.18 -13.11
C GLU A 797 30.30 -16.46 -12.81
N SER A 798 29.27 -16.34 -11.96
CA SER A 798 28.37 -17.43 -11.59
C SER A 798 27.46 -17.87 -12.76
N GLU A 799 27.02 -16.94 -13.61
CA GLU A 799 26.24 -17.21 -14.82
C GLU A 799 27.10 -17.73 -15.98
N GLN A 800 28.40 -17.40 -16.04
CA GLN A 800 29.32 -17.89 -17.07
C GLN A 800 29.45 -19.41 -17.02
N TYR A 801 29.41 -20.00 -15.82
CA TYR A 801 29.36 -21.44 -15.66
C TYR A 801 28.10 -22.02 -16.31
N LEU A 802 26.92 -21.49 -16.01
CA LEU A 802 25.64 -21.95 -16.59
C LEU A 802 25.62 -21.82 -18.11
N ARG A 803 26.09 -20.67 -18.61
CA ARG A 803 26.25 -20.44 -20.05
C ARG A 803 27.16 -21.49 -20.67
N THR A 804 28.32 -21.75 -20.07
CA THR A 804 29.28 -22.73 -20.58
C THR A 804 28.70 -24.14 -20.57
N ALA A 805 28.09 -24.55 -19.46
CA ALA A 805 27.48 -25.86 -19.27
C ALA A 805 26.29 -26.11 -20.21
N SER A 806 25.56 -25.06 -20.59
CA SER A 806 24.37 -25.16 -21.46
C SER A 806 24.67 -24.93 -22.95
N SER A 807 25.84 -24.39 -23.30
CA SER A 807 26.15 -23.99 -24.68
C SER A 807 26.96 -25.02 -25.48
N LYS A 808 27.65 -25.96 -24.82
CA LYS A 808 28.50 -26.95 -25.50
C LYS A 808 28.32 -28.34 -24.90
N GLY A 809 28.06 -29.31 -25.77
CA GLY A 809 28.20 -30.73 -25.42
C GLY A 809 29.66 -31.15 -25.29
N ILE A 810 29.87 -32.40 -24.91
CA ILE A 810 31.20 -33.02 -24.88
C ILE A 810 31.77 -33.09 -26.31
N ASP A 811 33.05 -32.77 -26.47
CA ASP A 811 33.73 -32.92 -27.76
C ASP A 811 33.95 -34.42 -28.05
N LEU A 812 33.32 -34.92 -29.10
CA LEU A 812 33.34 -36.33 -29.50
C LEU A 812 33.82 -36.44 -30.96
N SER A 813 34.77 -37.34 -31.19
CA SER A 813 35.18 -37.69 -32.55
C SER A 813 34.03 -38.39 -33.28
N LEU A 814 33.70 -37.94 -34.49
CA LEU A 814 32.71 -38.64 -35.30
C LEU A 814 33.27 -40.00 -35.75
N PRO A 815 32.54 -41.11 -35.54
CA PRO A 815 33.02 -42.44 -35.94
C PRO A 815 33.01 -42.64 -37.47
N PHE A 816 32.28 -41.78 -38.20
CA PHE A 816 32.15 -41.82 -39.65
C PHE A 816 32.17 -40.39 -40.23
N GLU A 817 32.68 -40.25 -41.45
CA GLU A 817 32.70 -38.97 -42.17
C GLU A 817 31.35 -38.65 -42.83
N LEU A 818 30.71 -39.65 -43.44
CA LEU A 818 29.45 -39.51 -44.18
C LEU A 818 28.35 -40.35 -43.55
N LEU A 819 27.11 -39.91 -43.76
CA LEU A 819 25.90 -40.49 -43.14
C LEU A 819 25.71 -41.97 -43.47
N HIS A 820 25.99 -42.36 -44.72
CA HIS A 820 25.80 -43.73 -45.19
C HIS A 820 26.97 -44.67 -44.85
N HIS A 821 28.14 -44.15 -44.45
CA HIS A 821 29.31 -45.00 -44.16
C HIS A 821 29.06 -45.98 -43.00
N ALA A 822 28.25 -45.60 -42.03
CA ALA A 822 27.89 -46.50 -40.94
C ALA A 822 27.07 -47.70 -41.42
N TYR A 823 26.11 -47.46 -42.32
CA TYR A 823 25.36 -48.51 -43.02
C TYR A 823 26.31 -49.39 -43.84
N GLU A 824 27.23 -48.82 -44.61
CA GLU A 824 28.20 -49.59 -45.41
C GLU A 824 29.10 -50.46 -44.53
N SER A 825 29.51 -49.97 -43.35
CA SER A 825 30.23 -50.77 -42.37
C SER A 825 29.42 -51.98 -41.89
N GLN A 826 28.10 -51.89 -41.81
CA GLN A 826 27.23 -53.03 -41.50
C GLN A 826 27.09 -53.99 -42.67
N VAL A 827 27.06 -53.49 -43.91
CA VAL A 827 27.07 -54.33 -45.11
C VAL A 827 28.32 -55.21 -45.14
N ASP A 828 29.49 -54.65 -44.83
CA ASP A 828 30.75 -55.40 -44.79
C ASP A 828 30.78 -56.46 -43.66
N LYS A 829 30.19 -56.16 -42.51
CA LYS A 829 30.18 -57.04 -41.34
C LYS A 829 29.13 -58.15 -41.43
N ASN A 830 27.92 -57.81 -41.88
CA ASN A 830 26.73 -58.66 -41.79
C ASN A 830 25.85 -58.55 -43.05
N PRO A 831 26.32 -58.93 -44.25
CA PRO A 831 25.56 -58.70 -45.49
C PRO A 831 24.24 -59.46 -45.56
N ASN A 832 24.12 -60.62 -44.89
CA ASN A 832 22.96 -61.51 -45.01
C ASN A 832 21.84 -61.24 -44.00
N ILE A 833 22.00 -60.28 -43.08
CA ILE A 833 20.94 -59.95 -42.11
C ILE A 833 19.91 -59.02 -42.75
N ARG A 834 18.67 -59.03 -42.26
CA ARG A 834 17.58 -58.19 -42.77
C ARG A 834 17.86 -56.71 -42.50
N ALA A 835 17.88 -55.89 -43.54
CA ALA A 835 18.07 -54.45 -43.45
C ALA A 835 16.74 -53.71 -43.39
N ILE A 836 15.85 -53.97 -44.36
CA ILE A 836 14.57 -53.31 -44.46
C ILE A 836 13.45 -54.30 -44.74
N GLU A 837 12.28 -54.04 -44.16
CA GLU A 837 11.05 -54.81 -44.33
C GLU A 837 9.87 -53.88 -44.59
N TYR A 838 9.01 -54.25 -45.54
CA TYR A 838 7.74 -53.59 -45.79
C TYR A 838 6.71 -54.66 -46.14
N GLU A 839 5.62 -54.71 -45.37
CA GLU A 839 4.64 -55.80 -45.41
C GLU A 839 5.32 -57.17 -45.19
N ASP A 840 5.17 -58.13 -46.11
CA ASP A 840 5.78 -59.47 -46.01
C ASP A 840 7.08 -59.61 -46.82
N GLU A 841 7.54 -58.53 -47.47
CA GLU A 841 8.77 -58.48 -48.26
C GLU A 841 9.92 -57.80 -47.50
N TRP A 842 11.15 -58.25 -47.72
CA TRP A 842 12.33 -57.68 -47.07
C TRP A 842 13.58 -57.82 -47.93
N LEU A 843 14.57 -56.95 -47.68
CA LEU A 843 15.90 -57.01 -48.29
C LEU A 843 16.97 -57.14 -47.21
N SER A 844 17.99 -57.96 -47.47
CA SER A 844 19.21 -57.98 -46.65
C SER A 844 20.06 -56.73 -46.85
N TYR A 845 21.01 -56.48 -45.94
CA TYR A 845 21.98 -55.36 -46.09
C TYR A 845 22.76 -55.47 -47.41
N GLY A 846 23.16 -56.68 -47.81
CA GLY A 846 23.84 -56.94 -49.07
C GLY A 846 22.98 -56.62 -50.29
N GLU A 847 21.73 -57.10 -50.31
CA GLU A 847 20.79 -56.86 -51.42
C GLU A 847 20.42 -55.38 -51.54
N LEU A 848 20.10 -54.72 -50.42
CA LEU A 848 19.80 -53.29 -50.39
C LEU A 848 20.99 -52.46 -50.88
N ASN A 849 22.22 -52.82 -50.47
CA ASN A 849 23.43 -52.14 -50.93
C ASN A 849 23.72 -52.37 -52.42
N ALA A 850 23.55 -53.60 -52.92
CA ALA A 850 23.75 -53.92 -54.33
C ALA A 850 22.79 -53.13 -55.23
N GLN A 851 21.51 -53.07 -54.87
CA GLN A 851 20.50 -52.28 -55.60
C GLN A 851 20.80 -50.78 -55.54
N ALA A 852 21.21 -50.26 -54.38
CA ALA A 852 21.63 -48.86 -54.24
C ALA A 852 22.89 -48.54 -55.05
N ASN A 853 23.87 -49.46 -55.17
CA ASN A 853 25.07 -49.27 -55.99
C ASN A 853 24.72 -49.23 -57.49
N ASN A 854 23.83 -50.10 -57.95
CA ASN A 854 23.38 -50.11 -59.35
C ASN A 854 22.66 -48.80 -59.69
N LEU A 855 21.78 -48.32 -58.81
CA LEU A 855 21.12 -47.03 -58.98
C LEU A 855 22.10 -45.85 -58.88
N ALA A 856 23.11 -45.91 -57.99
CA ALA A 856 24.16 -44.88 -57.90
C ALA A 856 24.99 -44.80 -59.18
N PHE A 857 25.27 -45.93 -59.83
CA PHE A 857 25.93 -45.96 -61.14
C PHE A 857 25.10 -45.26 -62.23
N GLU A 858 23.78 -45.46 -62.25
CA GLU A 858 22.88 -44.75 -63.16
C GLU A 858 22.86 -43.25 -62.88
N LEU A 859 22.75 -42.85 -61.61
CA LEU A 859 22.79 -41.43 -61.19
C LEU A 859 24.10 -40.76 -61.61
N ALA A 860 25.24 -41.43 -61.43
CA ALA A 860 26.54 -40.92 -61.85
C ALA A 860 26.62 -40.72 -63.39
N ASN A 861 26.05 -41.64 -64.17
CA ASN A 861 25.96 -41.50 -65.64
C ASN A 861 25.02 -40.36 -66.07
N MET A 862 24.06 -39.99 -65.24
CA MET A 862 23.21 -38.80 -65.42
C MET A 862 23.89 -37.49 -65.01
N GLY A 863 25.14 -37.56 -64.51
CA GLY A 863 25.91 -36.39 -64.11
C GLY A 863 25.70 -35.95 -62.66
N VAL A 864 25.01 -36.75 -61.84
CA VAL A 864 24.85 -36.49 -60.41
C VAL A 864 26.22 -36.58 -59.72
N CYS A 865 26.51 -35.60 -58.89
CA CYS A 865 27.79 -35.45 -58.18
C CYS A 865 27.62 -34.68 -56.87
N VAL A 866 28.72 -34.42 -56.17
CA VAL A 866 28.71 -33.54 -54.98
C VAL A 866 28.12 -32.18 -55.34
N GLY A 867 27.19 -31.69 -54.51
CA GLY A 867 26.41 -30.47 -54.74
C GLY A 867 25.14 -30.67 -55.56
N SER A 868 24.92 -31.88 -56.11
CA SER A 868 23.61 -32.24 -56.68
C SER A 868 22.61 -32.56 -55.58
N ARG A 869 21.33 -32.27 -55.83
CA ARG A 869 20.21 -32.60 -54.95
C ARG A 869 19.30 -33.60 -55.66
N VAL A 870 19.10 -34.77 -55.06
CA VAL A 870 18.30 -35.84 -55.63
C VAL A 870 17.01 -35.99 -54.83
N ALA A 871 15.88 -35.76 -55.48
CA ALA A 871 14.58 -35.87 -54.86
C ALA A 871 14.02 -37.29 -55.02
N VAL A 872 13.72 -37.95 -53.90
CA VAL A 872 13.05 -39.26 -53.88
C VAL A 872 11.57 -39.01 -53.60
N VAL A 873 10.75 -39.13 -54.66
CA VAL A 873 9.31 -38.82 -54.65
C VAL A 873 8.51 -40.13 -54.72
N ILE A 874 8.33 -40.78 -53.57
CA ILE A 874 7.70 -42.11 -53.43
C ILE A 874 7.05 -42.20 -52.04
N GLU A 875 5.99 -42.99 -51.86
CA GLU A 875 5.51 -43.43 -50.54
C GLU A 875 6.45 -44.48 -49.90
N ARG A 876 6.08 -45.02 -48.72
CA ARG A 876 6.83 -46.11 -48.06
C ARG A 876 6.80 -47.39 -48.92
N CYS A 877 7.98 -47.86 -49.32
CA CYS A 877 8.19 -49.17 -49.96
C CYS A 877 9.69 -49.52 -49.91
N LEU A 878 10.08 -50.69 -50.40
CA LEU A 878 11.47 -51.14 -50.42
C LEU A 878 12.38 -50.25 -51.31
N GLU A 879 11.83 -49.61 -52.35
CA GLU A 879 12.55 -48.65 -53.21
C GLU A 879 12.93 -47.35 -52.51
N PHE A 880 12.20 -46.95 -51.46
CA PHE A 880 12.44 -45.70 -50.74
C PHE A 880 13.89 -45.57 -50.20
N PRO A 881 14.41 -46.49 -49.36
CA PRO A 881 15.80 -46.43 -48.90
C PRO A 881 16.83 -46.62 -50.03
N ILE A 882 16.48 -47.36 -51.10
CA ILE A 882 17.39 -47.60 -52.24
C ILE A 882 17.72 -46.27 -52.91
N GLY A 883 16.70 -45.44 -53.18
CA GLY A 883 16.88 -44.11 -53.76
C GLY A 883 17.73 -43.20 -52.88
N LEU A 884 17.52 -43.24 -51.56
CA LEU A 884 18.27 -42.42 -50.61
C LEU A 884 19.74 -42.85 -50.49
N LEU A 885 19.99 -44.16 -50.36
CA LEU A 885 21.35 -44.69 -50.33
C LEU A 885 22.09 -44.42 -51.65
N ALA A 886 21.45 -44.57 -52.80
CA ALA A 886 22.05 -44.34 -54.10
C ALA A 886 22.51 -42.88 -54.28
N ALA A 887 21.65 -41.93 -53.90
CA ALA A 887 21.96 -40.51 -53.94
C ALA A 887 23.14 -40.15 -53.01
N LEU A 888 23.15 -40.66 -51.77
CA LEU A 888 24.25 -40.41 -50.84
C LEU A 888 25.59 -41.01 -51.34
N LYS A 889 25.55 -42.21 -51.95
CA LYS A 889 26.74 -42.90 -52.49
C LYS A 889 27.40 -42.14 -53.65
N VAL A 890 26.62 -41.40 -54.45
CA VAL A 890 27.13 -40.57 -55.55
C VAL A 890 27.52 -39.15 -55.09
N GLY A 891 27.45 -38.90 -53.76
CA GLY A 891 27.83 -37.64 -53.11
C GLY A 891 26.74 -36.57 -53.11
N ALA A 892 25.51 -36.90 -53.53
CA ALA A 892 24.40 -35.97 -53.62
C ALA A 892 23.59 -35.89 -52.32
N ALA A 893 22.95 -34.75 -52.10
CA ALA A 893 22.02 -34.57 -50.99
C ALA A 893 20.67 -35.21 -51.31
N ILE A 894 20.09 -35.93 -50.34
CA ILE A 894 18.76 -36.53 -50.48
C ILE A 894 17.65 -35.54 -50.11
N MET A 895 16.58 -35.56 -50.88
CA MET A 895 15.37 -34.81 -50.59
C MET A 895 14.18 -35.76 -50.61
N THR A 896 13.61 -36.07 -49.44
CA THR A 896 12.48 -37.00 -49.33
C THR A 896 11.16 -36.27 -49.49
N LEU A 897 10.34 -36.71 -50.44
CA LEU A 897 9.05 -36.11 -50.73
C LEU A 897 7.97 -37.17 -50.81
N ASP A 898 6.85 -36.90 -50.15
CA ASP A 898 5.69 -37.78 -50.21
C ASP A 898 4.96 -37.61 -51.54
N ALA A 899 4.86 -38.70 -52.31
CA ALA A 899 4.19 -38.71 -53.59
C ALA A 899 2.67 -38.41 -53.47
N THR A 900 2.08 -38.51 -52.26
CA THR A 900 0.67 -38.13 -52.04
C THR A 900 0.45 -36.62 -51.95
N PHE A 901 1.50 -35.80 -51.92
CA PHE A 901 1.34 -34.34 -51.91
C PHE A 901 0.76 -33.82 -53.23
N PRO A 902 0.00 -32.70 -53.19
CA PRO A 902 -0.53 -32.09 -54.41
C PRO A 902 0.60 -31.77 -55.42
N PRO A 903 0.40 -32.02 -56.73
CA PRO A 903 1.46 -31.84 -57.74
C PRO A 903 2.13 -30.48 -57.72
N LYS A 904 1.34 -29.40 -57.58
CA LYS A 904 1.86 -28.02 -57.49
C LYS A 904 2.77 -27.79 -56.28
N ARG A 905 2.55 -28.51 -55.17
CA ARG A 905 3.40 -28.42 -53.99
C ARG A 905 4.74 -29.12 -54.24
N LEU A 906 4.71 -30.31 -54.84
CA LEU A 906 5.90 -31.06 -55.22
C LEU A 906 6.73 -30.26 -56.25
N GLU A 907 6.10 -29.76 -57.30
CA GLU A 907 6.74 -28.89 -58.31
C GLU A 907 7.44 -27.70 -57.67
N HIS A 908 6.75 -26.98 -56.79
CA HIS A 908 7.35 -25.84 -56.09
C HIS A 908 8.59 -26.24 -55.29
N MET A 909 8.53 -27.32 -54.50
CA MET A 909 9.64 -27.78 -53.67
C MET A 909 10.83 -28.25 -54.53
N LEU A 910 10.56 -28.96 -55.63
CA LEU A 910 11.60 -29.45 -56.55
C LEU A 910 12.34 -28.31 -57.24
N LEU A 911 11.60 -27.28 -57.71
CA LEU A 911 12.17 -26.10 -58.34
C LEU A 911 12.91 -25.21 -57.34
N ASP A 912 12.35 -25.01 -56.13
CA ASP A 912 12.97 -24.23 -55.06
C ASP A 912 14.29 -24.86 -54.58
N ALA A 913 14.32 -26.19 -54.45
CA ALA A 913 15.53 -26.92 -54.10
C ALA A 913 16.55 -27.00 -55.24
N ASN A 914 16.19 -26.60 -56.47
CA ASN A 914 16.99 -26.85 -57.68
C ASN A 914 17.39 -28.32 -57.79
N ALA A 915 16.40 -29.23 -57.64
CA ALA A 915 16.64 -30.67 -57.70
C ALA A 915 17.19 -31.08 -59.08
N HIS A 916 18.25 -31.88 -59.08
CA HIS A 916 18.95 -32.31 -60.29
C HIS A 916 18.27 -33.51 -60.96
N VAL A 917 17.82 -34.46 -60.13
CA VAL A 917 17.13 -35.68 -60.57
C VAL A 917 15.99 -35.99 -59.62
N VAL A 918 14.85 -36.42 -60.18
CA VAL A 918 13.74 -37.03 -59.45
C VAL A 918 13.81 -38.55 -59.60
N LEU A 919 13.94 -39.24 -58.47
CA LEU A 919 13.82 -40.69 -58.36
C LEU A 919 12.38 -41.04 -57.97
N THR A 920 11.71 -41.86 -58.80
CA THR A 920 10.33 -42.27 -58.53
C THR A 920 10.02 -43.65 -59.13
N MET A 921 8.79 -44.13 -58.94
CA MET A 921 8.30 -45.40 -59.49
C MET A 921 7.30 -45.16 -60.62
N ASP A 922 7.18 -46.11 -61.54
CA ASP A 922 6.30 -46.00 -62.72
C ASP A 922 4.83 -45.72 -62.35
N LYS A 923 4.37 -46.19 -61.18
CA LYS A 923 3.03 -45.90 -60.65
C LYS A 923 2.74 -44.40 -60.43
N TYR A 924 3.76 -43.57 -60.25
CA TYR A 924 3.61 -42.12 -60.04
C TYR A 924 3.84 -41.30 -61.32
N ARG A 925 4.10 -41.95 -62.46
CA ARG A 925 4.36 -41.30 -63.75
C ARG A 925 3.31 -40.25 -64.11
N ALA A 926 2.03 -40.60 -63.99
CA ALA A 926 0.93 -39.68 -64.29
C ALA A 926 0.94 -38.42 -63.41
N THR A 927 1.31 -38.53 -62.13
CA THR A 927 1.44 -37.39 -61.22
C THR A 927 2.63 -36.51 -61.61
N ILE A 928 3.78 -37.13 -61.88
CA ILE A 928 5.01 -36.43 -62.25
C ILE A 928 4.88 -35.69 -63.58
N GLU A 929 4.26 -36.31 -64.58
CA GLU A 929 4.03 -35.71 -65.91
C GLU A 929 3.06 -34.52 -65.89
N THR A 930 2.32 -34.30 -64.80
CA THR A 930 1.45 -33.11 -64.62
C THR A 930 2.19 -31.88 -64.10
N MET A 931 3.43 -32.03 -63.62
CA MET A 931 4.23 -30.93 -63.08
C MET A 931 4.99 -30.23 -64.22
N ASP A 932 5.03 -28.89 -64.19
CA ASP A 932 5.79 -28.11 -65.19
C ASP A 932 7.23 -27.90 -64.72
N MET A 933 8.06 -28.95 -64.88
CA MET A 933 9.45 -28.95 -64.43
C MET A 933 10.42 -29.49 -65.49
N ASN A 934 11.58 -28.86 -65.62
CA ASN A 934 12.67 -29.29 -66.50
C ASN A 934 13.75 -30.05 -65.70
N ILE A 935 13.35 -31.12 -65.01
CA ILE A 935 14.21 -31.95 -64.16
C ILE A 935 14.18 -33.39 -64.70
N GLN A 936 15.33 -34.06 -64.75
CA GLN A 936 15.39 -35.45 -65.22
C GLN A 936 14.69 -36.39 -64.22
N VAL A 937 13.86 -37.30 -64.73
CA VAL A 937 13.13 -38.28 -63.91
C VAL A 937 13.61 -39.69 -64.24
N LEU A 938 14.06 -40.42 -63.22
CA LEU A 938 14.45 -41.82 -63.32
C LEU A 938 13.41 -42.70 -62.62
N TYR A 939 12.81 -43.61 -63.38
CA TYR A 939 11.83 -44.56 -62.89
C TYR A 939 12.52 -45.90 -62.61
N PHE A 940 12.51 -46.36 -61.36
CA PHE A 940 13.22 -47.57 -60.95
C PHE A 940 12.32 -48.55 -60.16
N LYS A 941 12.76 -49.81 -60.07
CA LYS A 941 12.07 -50.90 -59.35
C LYS A 941 13.11 -51.85 -58.73
N ALA A 942 12.92 -52.21 -57.47
CA ALA A 942 13.91 -52.97 -56.68
C ALA A 942 14.43 -54.24 -57.41
N ASN A 943 13.51 -55.11 -57.86
CA ASN A 943 13.89 -56.39 -58.48
C ASN A 943 14.50 -56.27 -59.88
N ALA A 944 14.24 -55.18 -60.61
CA ALA A 944 14.83 -54.96 -61.95
C ALA A 944 16.31 -54.53 -61.87
N LEU A 945 16.72 -53.99 -60.72
CA LEU A 945 18.11 -53.58 -60.45
C LEU A 945 18.98 -54.77 -60.01
N GLY A 946 18.41 -55.96 -59.77
CA GLY A 946 19.09 -57.13 -59.18
C GLY A 946 19.42 -58.28 -60.14
N ASP A 947 19.17 -58.17 -61.45
CA ASP A 947 19.31 -59.25 -62.44
C ASP A 947 20.78 -59.64 -62.81
N GLY A 948 21.67 -59.75 -61.81
CA GLY A 948 22.88 -60.58 -61.92
C GLY A 948 24.18 -59.90 -62.38
N LYS A 949 24.32 -58.58 -62.25
CA LYS A 949 25.63 -57.92 -62.26
C LYS A 949 25.84 -57.17 -60.94
N ASP A 950 26.70 -57.71 -60.08
CA ASP A 950 27.31 -56.91 -59.01
C ASP A 950 28.16 -55.81 -59.67
N VAL A 951 27.53 -54.66 -59.97
CA VAL A 951 28.29 -53.48 -60.37
C VAL A 951 28.83 -52.88 -59.08
N LEU A 952 30.13 -53.09 -58.83
CA LEU A 952 30.87 -52.32 -57.83
C LEU A 952 30.91 -50.87 -58.31
N PHE A 953 29.95 -50.06 -57.88
CA PHE A 953 30.00 -48.61 -58.07
C PHE A 953 31.23 -48.08 -57.32
N LYS A 954 32.18 -47.52 -58.06
CA LYS A 954 33.36 -46.85 -57.51
C LYS A 954 33.22 -45.36 -57.80
N PRO A 955 32.99 -44.51 -56.78
CA PRO A 955 32.79 -43.08 -57.00
C PRO A 955 34.05 -42.46 -57.64
N HIS A 956 33.84 -41.59 -58.63
CA HIS A 956 34.92 -40.73 -59.13
C HIS A 956 35.20 -39.59 -58.14
N ALA A 957 36.29 -38.84 -58.33
CA ALA A 957 36.67 -37.75 -57.41
C ALA A 957 35.57 -36.70 -57.17
N HIS A 958 34.71 -36.44 -58.16
CA HIS A 958 33.58 -35.51 -58.03
C HIS A 958 32.34 -36.11 -57.36
N ASN A 959 32.34 -37.40 -57.05
CA ASN A 959 31.27 -38.10 -56.31
C ASN A 959 31.62 -38.32 -54.84
N ILE A 960 32.82 -37.92 -54.39
CA ILE A 960 33.28 -38.11 -53.01
C ILE A 960 32.89 -36.88 -52.20
N ALA A 961 31.79 -36.99 -51.45
CA ALA A 961 31.39 -35.97 -50.48
C ALA A 961 32.34 -35.93 -49.27
N THR A 962 32.32 -34.80 -48.59
CA THR A 962 32.98 -34.56 -47.30
C THR A 962 31.93 -34.38 -46.21
N ARG A 963 32.36 -34.39 -44.95
CA ARG A 963 31.48 -34.13 -43.80
C ARG A 963 30.81 -32.75 -43.83
N ASP A 964 31.34 -31.80 -44.62
CA ASP A 964 30.81 -30.44 -44.73
C ASP A 964 29.82 -30.28 -45.91
N ASP A 965 29.59 -31.34 -46.69
CA ASP A 965 28.60 -31.35 -47.77
C ASP A 965 27.19 -31.69 -47.25
N GLU A 966 26.17 -31.27 -48.02
CA GLU A 966 24.75 -31.54 -47.73
C GLU A 966 24.47 -33.06 -47.78
N ALA A 967 24.01 -33.62 -46.67
CA ALA A 967 23.53 -35.00 -46.61
C ALA A 967 22.08 -35.07 -47.07
N PHE A 968 21.20 -34.23 -46.51
CA PHE A 968 19.78 -34.24 -46.84
C PHE A 968 19.11 -32.89 -46.66
N ILE A 969 17.93 -32.73 -47.25
CA ILE A 969 17.12 -31.50 -47.19
C ILE A 969 15.73 -31.85 -46.70
N VAL A 970 15.27 -31.13 -45.66
CA VAL A 970 13.92 -31.28 -45.09
C VAL A 970 13.14 -29.99 -45.29
N TYR A 971 11.92 -30.09 -45.79
CA TYR A 971 11.06 -28.93 -45.97
C TYR A 971 10.14 -28.72 -44.77
N THR A 972 10.12 -27.49 -44.25
CA THR A 972 9.25 -27.08 -43.14
C THR A 972 8.19 -26.08 -43.59
N SER A 973 7.08 -25.97 -42.84
CA SER A 973 6.07 -24.93 -43.08
C SER A 973 6.63 -23.56 -42.70
N GLY A 974 7.13 -22.80 -43.66
CA GLY A 974 7.65 -21.46 -43.41
C GLY A 974 6.58 -20.52 -42.85
N SER A 975 6.95 -19.63 -41.94
CA SER A 975 6.07 -18.60 -41.33
C SER A 975 5.40 -17.66 -42.36
N THR A 976 5.93 -17.61 -43.58
CA THR A 976 5.41 -16.84 -44.72
C THR A 976 4.40 -17.60 -45.57
N GLY A 977 4.01 -18.83 -45.18
CA GLY A 977 3.08 -19.69 -45.91
C GLY A 977 3.68 -20.47 -47.08
N LYS A 978 4.96 -20.24 -47.43
CA LYS A 978 5.70 -21.03 -48.42
C LYS A 978 6.66 -22.01 -47.72
N PRO A 979 6.67 -23.30 -48.10
CA PRO A 979 7.63 -24.26 -47.56
C PRO A 979 9.08 -23.83 -47.80
N LYS A 980 9.99 -24.11 -46.86
CA LYS A 980 11.43 -23.80 -46.97
C LYS A 980 12.26 -25.06 -46.76
N GLY A 981 13.23 -25.33 -47.65
CA GLY A 981 14.16 -26.43 -47.53
C GLY A 981 15.30 -26.09 -46.56
N VAL A 982 15.53 -26.94 -45.56
CA VAL A 982 16.63 -26.84 -44.60
C VAL A 982 17.68 -27.90 -44.95
N PRO A 983 18.86 -27.51 -45.47
CA PRO A 983 19.95 -28.44 -45.72
C PRO A 983 20.62 -28.88 -44.41
N VAL A 984 20.85 -30.18 -44.29
CA VAL A 984 21.55 -30.81 -43.17
C VAL A 984 22.85 -31.40 -43.67
N LEU A 985 23.97 -30.98 -43.09
CA LEU A 985 25.30 -31.45 -43.46
C LEU A 985 25.59 -32.85 -42.90
N HIS A 986 26.43 -33.61 -43.59
CA HIS A 986 26.87 -34.95 -43.15
C HIS A 986 27.38 -34.96 -41.70
N ARG A 987 28.24 -34.02 -41.31
CA ARG A 987 28.77 -33.93 -39.94
C ARG A 987 27.69 -33.79 -38.87
N GLY A 988 26.64 -33.02 -39.15
CA GLY A 988 25.55 -32.78 -38.21
C GLY A 988 24.66 -34.01 -38.09
N ALA A 989 24.33 -34.61 -39.24
CA ALA A 989 23.57 -35.86 -39.29
C ALA A 989 24.31 -36.99 -38.55
N VAL A 990 25.58 -37.26 -38.89
CA VAL A 990 26.37 -38.31 -38.24
C VAL A 990 26.48 -38.09 -36.73
N ASN A 991 26.71 -36.84 -36.29
CA ASN A 991 26.77 -36.54 -34.86
C ASN A 991 25.51 -36.98 -34.12
N VAL A 992 24.33 -36.60 -34.63
CA VAL A 992 23.05 -36.98 -34.04
C VAL A 992 22.84 -38.49 -34.12
N MET A 993 23.01 -39.11 -35.29
CA MET A 993 22.72 -40.52 -35.50
C MET A 993 23.59 -41.47 -34.66
N MET A 994 24.86 -41.11 -34.43
CA MET A 994 25.84 -41.98 -33.77
C MET A 994 25.96 -41.73 -32.28
N ASN A 995 25.74 -40.50 -31.81
CA ASN A 995 25.90 -40.16 -30.40
C ASN A 995 24.57 -40.10 -29.63
N MET A 996 23.42 -40.13 -30.31
CA MET A 996 22.09 -40.21 -29.69
C MET A 996 21.43 -41.56 -30.00
N THR A 997 22.09 -42.66 -29.65
CA THR A 997 21.57 -44.01 -29.89
C THR A 997 20.45 -44.36 -28.91
N MET A 998 19.33 -44.84 -29.44
CA MET A 998 18.22 -45.35 -28.61
C MET A 998 18.59 -46.69 -27.95
N PRO A 999 18.26 -46.89 -26.65
CA PRO A 999 18.43 -48.18 -26.00
C PRO A 999 17.73 -49.30 -26.77
N GLY A 1000 18.47 -50.38 -27.05
CA GLY A 1000 17.92 -51.57 -27.70
C GLY A 1000 18.20 -51.70 -29.20
N ILE A 1001 18.61 -50.63 -29.89
CA ILE A 1001 19.03 -50.75 -31.31
C ILE A 1001 20.34 -51.56 -31.36
N ARG A 1002 20.25 -52.75 -31.93
CA ARG A 1002 21.35 -53.72 -32.03
C ARG A 1002 21.18 -54.58 -33.29
N PRO A 1003 22.23 -55.28 -33.74
CA PRO A 1003 22.13 -56.17 -34.88
C PRO A 1003 20.94 -57.15 -34.77
N GLY A 1004 20.08 -57.15 -35.79
CA GLY A 1004 18.90 -58.01 -35.88
C GLY A 1004 17.67 -57.59 -35.07
N ALA A 1005 17.74 -56.55 -34.24
CA ALA A 1005 16.55 -55.99 -33.61
C ALA A 1005 15.67 -55.29 -34.66
N ARG A 1006 14.35 -55.29 -34.45
CA ARG A 1006 13.37 -54.75 -35.41
C ARG A 1006 12.86 -53.41 -34.93
N ALA A 1007 13.14 -52.34 -35.66
CA ALA A 1007 12.73 -50.97 -35.35
C ALA A 1007 11.78 -50.42 -36.41
N MET A 1008 10.72 -49.75 -35.99
CA MET A 1008 9.71 -49.21 -36.89
C MET A 1008 10.13 -47.86 -37.49
N GLN A 1009 9.91 -47.66 -38.79
CA GLN A 1009 9.85 -46.35 -39.42
C GLN A 1009 8.40 -45.85 -39.32
N PHE A 1010 8.17 -44.90 -38.41
CA PHE A 1010 6.84 -44.42 -38.06
C PHE A 1010 6.55 -43.03 -38.64
N MET A 1011 7.48 -42.09 -38.49
CA MET A 1011 7.32 -40.69 -38.86
C MET A 1011 7.01 -40.50 -40.37
N ALA A 1012 6.44 -39.35 -40.73
CA ALA A 1012 6.18 -39.05 -42.14
C ALA A 1012 7.50 -38.91 -42.92
N ILE A 1013 7.55 -39.45 -44.15
CA ILE A 1013 8.79 -39.56 -44.93
C ILE A 1013 9.44 -38.22 -45.30
N GLY A 1014 8.67 -37.13 -45.32
CA GLY A 1014 9.16 -35.77 -45.55
C GLY A 1014 9.63 -35.03 -44.30
N PHE A 1015 9.57 -35.64 -43.11
CA PHE A 1015 10.11 -35.07 -41.87
C PHE A 1015 11.51 -35.62 -41.58
N ASP A 1016 12.33 -34.83 -40.89
CA ASP A 1016 13.65 -35.21 -40.37
C ASP A 1016 13.60 -36.42 -39.44
N GLY A 1017 12.50 -36.59 -38.68
CA GLY A 1017 12.26 -37.79 -37.87
C GLY A 1017 12.36 -39.10 -38.67
N CYS A 1018 11.93 -39.13 -39.94
CA CYS A 1018 12.09 -40.32 -40.80
C CYS A 1018 13.58 -40.62 -41.07
N GLN A 1019 14.39 -39.58 -41.29
CA GLN A 1019 15.83 -39.73 -41.46
C GLN A 1019 16.46 -40.28 -40.18
N TRP A 1020 16.03 -39.79 -39.02
CA TRP A 1020 16.50 -40.30 -37.73
C TRP A 1020 16.18 -41.77 -37.54
N GLU A 1021 14.92 -42.18 -37.73
CA GLU A 1021 14.49 -43.58 -37.63
C GLU A 1021 15.29 -44.50 -38.56
N MET A 1022 15.42 -44.10 -39.83
CA MET A 1022 16.09 -44.90 -40.86
C MET A 1022 17.59 -45.02 -40.57
N TRP A 1023 18.30 -43.90 -40.39
CA TRP A 1023 19.75 -43.92 -40.26
C TRP A 1023 20.20 -44.46 -38.91
N CYS A 1024 19.50 -44.20 -37.80
CA CYS A 1024 19.82 -44.85 -36.53
C CYS A 1024 19.59 -46.36 -36.57
N THR A 1025 18.55 -46.84 -37.26
CA THR A 1025 18.31 -48.29 -37.36
C THR A 1025 19.38 -48.96 -38.22
N LEU A 1026 19.58 -48.43 -39.43
CA LEU A 1026 20.45 -49.04 -40.43
C LEU A 1026 21.95 -48.95 -40.07
N SER A 1027 22.37 -47.92 -39.34
CA SER A 1027 23.77 -47.75 -38.94
C SER A 1027 24.25 -48.78 -37.91
N PHE A 1028 23.31 -49.37 -37.15
CA PHE A 1028 23.60 -50.30 -36.05
C PHE A 1028 23.26 -51.76 -36.37
N GLY A 1029 22.94 -52.07 -37.63
CA GLY A 1029 22.67 -53.44 -38.07
C GLY A 1029 21.25 -53.94 -37.73
N ALA A 1030 20.36 -53.07 -37.27
CA ALA A 1030 18.97 -53.40 -36.99
C ALA A 1030 18.15 -53.47 -38.30
N THR A 1031 16.96 -54.07 -38.23
CA THR A 1031 16.00 -54.14 -39.34
C THR A 1031 15.02 -52.97 -39.23
N LEU A 1032 14.99 -52.12 -40.25
CA LEU A 1032 14.00 -51.05 -40.39
C LEU A 1032 12.69 -51.62 -40.95
N VAL A 1033 11.62 -51.56 -40.18
CA VAL A 1033 10.30 -52.02 -40.59
C VAL A 1033 9.44 -50.82 -40.95
N LEU A 1034 9.21 -50.63 -42.25
CA LEU A 1034 8.38 -49.55 -42.77
C LEU A 1034 6.91 -49.80 -42.41
N ARG A 1035 6.23 -48.80 -41.83
CA ARG A 1035 4.83 -48.96 -41.46
C ARG A 1035 3.90 -49.07 -42.67
N SER A 1036 2.94 -49.99 -42.59
CA SER A 1036 1.83 -50.08 -43.54
C SER A 1036 0.74 -49.06 -43.19
N SER A 1037 -0.37 -49.09 -43.93
CA SER A 1037 -1.60 -48.38 -43.57
C SER A 1037 -2.20 -48.88 -42.25
N ASN A 1038 -1.97 -50.14 -41.87
CA ASN A 1038 -2.35 -50.70 -40.58
C ASN A 1038 -1.18 -50.63 -39.59
N VAL A 1039 -1.09 -49.50 -38.89
CA VAL A 1039 -0.02 -49.20 -37.94
C VAL A 1039 0.08 -50.25 -36.81
N PHE A 1040 -1.05 -50.76 -36.32
CA PHE A 1040 -1.07 -51.74 -35.22
C PHE A 1040 -0.47 -53.09 -35.61
N ASP A 1041 -0.69 -53.54 -36.84
CA ASP A 1041 -0.05 -54.76 -37.36
C ASP A 1041 1.48 -54.60 -37.38
N THR A 1042 1.98 -53.46 -37.89
CA THR A 1042 3.43 -53.19 -37.89
C THR A 1042 3.98 -53.09 -36.46
N ILE A 1043 3.30 -52.39 -35.54
CA ILE A 1043 3.73 -52.27 -34.14
C ILE A 1043 3.86 -53.65 -33.49
N SER A 1044 2.95 -54.58 -33.76
CA SER A 1044 2.99 -55.94 -33.21
C SER A 1044 4.20 -56.78 -33.67
N LYS A 1045 4.86 -56.35 -34.75
CA LYS A 1045 5.98 -57.04 -35.40
C LYS A 1045 7.34 -56.39 -35.11
N VAL A 1046 7.42 -55.36 -34.28
CA VAL A 1046 8.68 -54.65 -33.97
C VAL A 1046 9.02 -54.70 -32.48
N GLU A 1047 10.32 -54.61 -32.18
CA GLU A 1047 10.85 -54.53 -30.81
C GLU A 1047 11.00 -53.07 -30.35
N ILE A 1048 11.15 -52.13 -31.30
CA ILE A 1048 11.57 -50.76 -31.03
C ILE A 1048 10.69 -49.78 -31.81
N LEU A 1049 10.16 -48.79 -31.11
CA LEU A 1049 9.57 -47.58 -31.68
C LEU A 1049 10.48 -46.41 -31.29
N ILE A 1050 10.99 -45.71 -32.29
CA ILE A 1050 11.92 -44.59 -32.09
C ILE A 1050 11.05 -43.33 -31.90
N ASP A 1051 10.96 -42.85 -30.66
CA ASP A 1051 10.23 -41.64 -30.28
C ASP A 1051 11.12 -40.73 -29.42
N ASP A 1052 10.99 -39.42 -29.62
CA ASP A 1052 11.74 -38.34 -28.96
C ASP A 1052 11.17 -37.99 -27.57
N SER A 1053 9.98 -38.51 -27.22
CA SER A 1053 9.24 -38.15 -26.00
C SER A 1053 9.88 -38.57 -24.66
N ASN A 1054 10.87 -39.46 -24.64
CA ASN A 1054 11.44 -40.01 -23.39
C ASN A 1054 12.81 -39.44 -23.00
N ARG A 1055 12.98 -38.12 -23.05
CA ARG A 1055 14.13 -37.45 -22.41
C ARG A 1055 13.93 -37.16 -20.92
N VAL A 1056 12.79 -37.51 -20.34
CA VAL A 1056 12.55 -37.49 -18.89
C VAL A 1056 12.05 -38.87 -18.43
N GLY A 1057 12.98 -39.82 -18.30
CA GLY A 1057 12.84 -41.01 -17.45
C GLY A 1057 11.66 -41.96 -17.69
N ALA A 1058 11.66 -42.75 -18.75
CA ALA A 1058 11.17 -44.14 -18.76
C ALA A 1058 11.44 -44.79 -20.14
N ALA A 1059 12.20 -45.88 -20.20
CA ALA A 1059 12.27 -46.72 -21.40
C ALA A 1059 11.08 -47.69 -21.41
N TRP A 1060 10.22 -47.63 -22.42
CA TRP A 1060 9.20 -48.66 -22.64
C TRP A 1060 9.82 -49.85 -23.39
N GLN A 1061 10.10 -50.93 -22.67
CA GLN A 1061 10.28 -52.25 -23.28
C GLN A 1061 8.90 -52.79 -23.66
N SER A 1062 8.60 -52.87 -24.95
CA SER A 1062 7.42 -53.62 -25.41
C SER A 1062 7.63 -55.12 -25.13
N ARG A 1063 7.02 -55.63 -24.07
CA ARG A 1063 6.73 -57.06 -23.97
C ARG A 1063 5.45 -57.34 -24.76
N PRO A 1064 5.32 -58.51 -25.42
CA PRO A 1064 4.07 -58.89 -26.03
C PRO A 1064 3.07 -59.19 -24.90
N VAL A 1065 2.12 -58.28 -24.67
CA VAL A 1065 0.99 -58.49 -23.77
C VAL A 1065 -0.25 -58.67 -24.64
N SER A 1066 -0.89 -59.82 -24.45
CA SER A 1066 -2.20 -60.15 -24.99
C SER A 1066 -3.26 -59.24 -24.35
N GLU A 1067 -4.02 -58.54 -25.19
CA GLU A 1067 -5.23 -57.72 -24.97
C GLU A 1067 -5.07 -56.18 -25.08
N PRO A 1068 -6.05 -55.48 -25.70
CA PRO A 1068 -5.91 -54.10 -26.14
C PRO A 1068 -6.50 -53.13 -25.10
N GLU A 1069 -5.65 -52.54 -24.26
CA GLU A 1069 -6.04 -51.39 -23.44
C GLU A 1069 -5.24 -50.14 -23.82
N ILE A 1070 -5.97 -49.22 -24.49
CA ILE A 1070 -5.88 -47.76 -24.42
C ILE A 1070 -4.53 -47.12 -24.84
N TYR A 1071 -4.38 -46.93 -26.15
CA TYR A 1071 -3.54 -45.85 -26.73
C TYR A 1071 -4.43 -44.64 -27.06
N SER A 1072 -4.72 -43.79 -26.08
CA SER A 1072 -5.48 -42.54 -26.33
C SER A 1072 -5.09 -41.40 -25.37
N SER A 1073 -3.81 -41.02 -25.35
CA SER A 1073 -3.39 -39.73 -24.77
C SER A 1073 -1.98 -39.38 -25.23
N CYS A 1074 -1.84 -39.17 -26.55
CA CYS A 1074 -0.78 -38.43 -27.24
C CYS A 1074 -0.94 -38.75 -28.73
N TRP A 1075 -1.89 -38.07 -29.37
CA TRP A 1075 -2.04 -38.00 -30.82
C TRP A 1075 -2.46 -36.59 -31.20
#